data_AF-A0A654BM86-F1
#
_entry.id   AF-A0A654BM86-F1
#
_cell.length_a   1.000
_cell.length_b   1.000
_cell.length_c   1.000
_cell.angle_alpha   90.00
_cell.angle_beta   90.00
_cell.angle_gamma   90.00
#
_symmetry.space_group_name_H-M   'P 1'
#
loop_
_entity.id
_entity.type
_entity.pdbx_description
1 polymer ?
#
loop_
_entity_poly.entity_id
_entity_poly.type
_entity_poly.pdbx_seq_one_letter_code
_entity_poly.pdbx_strand_id
1 'polypeptide(L)'
;MIDRIRGGWRILANWVRVKASSLAVLCLLCIACLGSPTASAALCPNVFPQDATPDTGATLDLAVMDRQVYGPFPSRGAAYAASGDYFYNAGKLNNGETISITAGRPVRIFVNGDLDLASHSEINPDGSASDLLIVVRGNLSIGTKNDINALVYVTGDVTANPSSHIEGALTAEGSINTKVKDTITYDEVAASAFAQGDLCQTTENIPLYLRFDEASWGVPANTGRGAFDIQAFGGAVTSGGDPALKANAQGEGTCRYGRFDAPASGVQVRDQDSLDLNSELSASFWLKVEATPSGNVAVFTKGARYRLELDNQRRLVLTSRAPTWFGGRALTVESGPLPIGKWVHVGFHLKLAVVFLGIDRLEGALYLDGTAESAASETFLFGSIPNDTDPLIIAGDPSGLVGSIDEVRLHQGLWTIDDYKRQMAARHWCGTPASIDHFEFTTSALAHTCSPQTVTLMACTNAAPEACHPYPGEVSVTLGGGGWLGGNQQTLRGGVGTFKLQGLQLQMPLAVDASEPDAFRSTLCRIGDAPLSSNCLLNFAQSGFIFDVPDMQADRGQTNVAMRAVVDVGDEGSPRCEPAFTDTTRDVRFWSSFVTPSVSELSDSSKPVQVNAESVGQNFAEARSLALRFDQNGATSLDVNYVEAGRMLLNAYYPGSTEESDSGPMSGSDDFVSTPAGFCIEPSQTCSAGDSSCDVFRKVGQTFSTTLRPVAWRADGELCNASTTRNYRQDRLQLRPVVLTPSSAIGGVAGRVLTPVDEHYDHLPPGLPANWDGTVAEDVALSEVGVFRLRVEPPPYLGVTVPVSDSAPVGRFIPRHLKAKIEGVLKAGCGVFSYQDQPVVVAAPPALTITGYGVADGAEYPTENYDFDGFWGFDSSPVPRWLAADGNLDLTPRLDQGEGILETVTWQSIKDLAPSESGENDGDGQRTYTWDADWLRYGRAAQPDADDHPFQVLLHFTAQELTDGDGVCTGSTCQDTEAILDQSEFRLGRLHIGNGHGSELQDLSLPWVIETWESSNIFLPEAGDACSATVWGDAKATKQTGEIVGKTLLIAGGQAGYEGSLTITRPEATGEARIGFQNVPEWLWYDWRGEGREASQGLASFGIYHGPKPLIFRREIYRGM
;
A
#
# COMPACT_ATOMS: atom_id res chain seq x y z
N MET A 1 70.52 50.19 -13.93
CA MET A 1 70.02 48.97 -14.60
C MET A 1 68.65 48.70 -13.98
N ILE A 2 67.59 49.45 -14.30
CA ILE A 2 66.94 49.71 -15.60
C ILE A 2 66.23 48.47 -16.15
N ASP A 3 64.96 48.70 -16.56
CA ASP A 3 64.07 47.93 -17.44
C ASP A 3 63.24 46.79 -16.82
N ARG A 4 61.90 46.73 -16.93
CA ARG A 4 60.96 47.43 -17.84
C ARG A 4 59.54 47.54 -17.22
N ILE A 5 59.09 48.77 -16.89
CA ILE A 5 57.98 49.56 -17.48
C ILE A 5 56.57 48.95 -17.23
N ARG A 6 55.68 49.39 -16.31
CA ARG A 6 55.08 50.70 -15.95
C ARG A 6 54.29 51.43 -17.06
N GLY A 7 52.96 51.43 -16.89
CA GLY A 7 51.99 52.36 -17.49
C GLY A 7 50.62 51.68 -17.65
N GLY A 8 49.57 51.91 -16.86
CA GLY A 8 49.21 53.09 -16.08
C GLY A 8 48.12 53.88 -16.81
N TRP A 9 46.85 53.49 -16.60
CA TRP A 9 45.67 54.34 -16.56
C TRP A 9 45.62 55.53 -17.53
N ARG A 10 45.00 55.34 -18.69
CA ARG A 10 44.23 56.33 -19.46
C ARG A 10 43.71 55.67 -20.75
N ILE A 11 42.40 55.50 -20.84
CA ILE A 11 41.49 55.57 -22.02
C ILE A 11 40.20 54.81 -21.60
N LEU A 12 39.47 55.46 -20.69
CA LEU A 12 38.06 55.23 -20.35
C LEU A 12 37.46 56.64 -20.34
N ALA A 13 36.97 57.11 -21.49
CA ALA A 13 36.05 58.25 -21.66
C ALA A 13 36.03 58.69 -23.14
N ASN A 14 35.27 57.95 -23.96
CA ASN A 14 34.45 58.42 -25.08
C ASN A 14 34.01 57.20 -25.88
N TRP A 15 32.84 57.28 -26.52
CA TRP A 15 31.98 56.17 -26.99
C TRP A 15 30.91 55.75 -25.98
N VAL A 16 30.22 56.77 -25.46
CA VAL A 16 28.86 56.67 -24.94
C VAL A 16 27.89 57.15 -26.03
N ARG A 17 26.76 56.44 -26.17
CA ARG A 17 25.51 56.79 -26.87
C ARG A 17 25.56 56.85 -28.40
N VAL A 18 24.95 55.85 -29.04
CA VAL A 18 23.75 55.94 -29.91
C VAL A 18 23.49 54.54 -30.50
N LYS A 19 22.20 54.16 -30.58
CA LYS A 19 21.61 52.87 -31.00
C LYS A 19 21.25 51.86 -29.90
N ALA A 20 20.49 52.34 -28.92
CA ALA A 20 19.55 51.52 -28.15
C ALA A 20 18.16 52.16 -28.24
N SER A 21 17.58 52.25 -29.44
CA SER A 21 16.26 52.90 -29.63
C SER A 21 15.51 52.47 -30.89
N SER A 22 15.71 51.24 -31.40
CA SER A 22 14.93 50.76 -32.56
C SER A 22 14.62 49.26 -32.57
N LEU A 23 15.29 48.44 -31.74
CA LEU A 23 14.90 47.03 -31.56
C LEU A 23 13.89 46.83 -30.40
N ALA A 24 13.92 47.72 -29.40
CA ALA A 24 12.99 47.65 -28.26
C ALA A 24 11.56 48.05 -28.63
N VAL A 25 11.36 48.91 -29.64
CA VAL A 25 10.02 49.41 -30.03
C VAL A 25 9.31 48.45 -31.00
N LEU A 26 10.04 47.60 -31.74
CA LEU A 26 9.42 46.60 -32.62
C LEU A 26 9.03 45.31 -31.87
N CYS A 27 9.73 44.95 -30.79
CA CYS A 27 9.32 43.85 -29.89
C CYS A 27 8.15 44.24 -28.97
N LEU A 28 8.02 45.52 -28.61
CA LEU A 28 6.92 46.01 -27.76
C LEU A 28 5.57 46.20 -28.51
N LEU A 29 5.56 46.17 -29.85
CA LEU A 29 4.33 46.30 -30.65
C LEU A 29 3.78 44.98 -31.21
N CYS A 30 4.54 43.88 -31.13
CA CYS A 30 4.03 42.53 -31.44
C CYS A 30 3.48 41.77 -30.21
N ILE A 31 3.58 42.35 -28.99
CA ILE A 31 3.06 41.77 -27.75
C ILE A 31 1.66 42.33 -27.39
N ALA A 32 1.09 43.24 -28.21
CA ALA A 32 -0.14 43.95 -27.87
C ALA A 32 -1.44 43.43 -28.53
N CYS A 33 -1.45 42.31 -29.28
CA CYS A 33 -2.69 41.82 -29.93
C CYS A 33 -2.93 40.30 -29.88
N LEU A 34 -2.32 39.57 -28.94
CA LEU A 34 -2.72 38.19 -28.63
C LEU A 34 -2.83 38.01 -27.11
N GLY A 35 -3.67 38.85 -26.49
CA GLY A 35 -4.21 38.60 -25.17
C GLY A 35 -5.45 37.72 -25.28
N SER A 36 -5.26 36.45 -25.62
CA SER A 36 -6.17 35.41 -25.13
C SER A 36 -5.69 35.11 -23.69
N PRO A 37 -6.58 34.95 -22.70
CA PRO A 37 -6.15 34.47 -21.39
C PRO A 37 -5.66 33.03 -21.59
N THR A 38 -4.34 32.84 -21.75
CA THR A 38 -3.76 31.55 -21.40
C THR A 38 -3.89 31.47 -19.88
N ALA A 39 -4.93 30.74 -19.45
CA ALA A 39 -5.20 30.45 -18.06
C ALA A 39 -3.93 29.92 -17.41
N SER A 40 -3.44 30.64 -16.42
CA SER A 40 -2.46 30.10 -15.49
C SER A 40 -3.25 29.29 -14.48
N ALA A 41 -2.99 27.98 -14.38
CA ALA A 41 -3.63 27.13 -13.37
C ALA A 41 -3.37 27.69 -11.96
N ALA A 42 -4.38 27.62 -11.09
CA ALA A 42 -4.36 28.27 -9.79
C ALA A 42 -4.08 27.29 -8.63
N LEU A 43 -3.67 27.82 -7.48
CA LEU A 43 -3.54 27.08 -6.21
C LEU A 43 -4.92 26.55 -5.76
N CYS A 44 -4.99 25.37 -5.12
CA CYS A 44 -6.28 24.77 -4.72
C CYS A 44 -7.23 25.69 -3.93
N PRO A 45 -6.77 26.52 -2.97
CA PRO A 45 -7.66 27.43 -2.25
C PRO A 45 -8.32 28.49 -3.13
N ASN A 46 -7.79 28.74 -4.34
CA ASN A 46 -8.33 29.72 -5.27
C ASN A 46 -9.40 29.13 -6.19
N VAL A 47 -9.60 27.81 -6.18
CA VAL A 47 -10.60 27.13 -7.03
C VAL A 47 -11.98 27.23 -6.39
N PHE A 48 -12.10 27.05 -5.07
CA PHE A 48 -13.37 27.18 -4.33
C PHE A 48 -13.30 28.26 -3.24
N PRO A 49 -13.08 29.54 -3.59
CA PRO A 49 -12.86 30.60 -2.60
C PRO A 49 -14.14 31.05 -1.87
N GLN A 50 -15.32 30.68 -2.36
CA GLN A 50 -16.64 31.09 -1.86
C GLN A 50 -17.74 30.14 -2.39
N ASP A 51 -18.98 30.37 -1.98
CA ASP A 51 -20.20 29.65 -2.39
C ASP A 51 -20.26 29.35 -3.91
N ALA A 52 -20.21 30.39 -4.74
CA ALA A 52 -20.30 30.29 -6.19
C ALA A 52 -19.25 31.18 -6.87
N THR A 53 -18.40 30.56 -7.69
CA THR A 53 -17.30 31.23 -8.41
C THR A 53 -17.51 31.14 -9.92
N PRO A 54 -18.28 32.07 -10.53
CA PRO A 54 -18.46 32.13 -11.98
C PRO A 54 -17.26 32.78 -12.66
N ASP A 55 -17.12 32.50 -13.96
CA ASP A 55 -16.10 33.11 -14.84
C ASP A 55 -14.69 33.00 -14.23
N THR A 56 -14.40 31.87 -13.60
CA THR A 56 -13.16 31.71 -12.84
C THR A 56 -11.94 31.75 -13.76
N GLY A 57 -10.92 32.51 -13.36
CA GLY A 57 -9.59 32.42 -13.95
C GLY A 57 -8.72 31.31 -13.32
N ALA A 58 -9.22 30.65 -12.27
CA ALA A 58 -8.54 29.61 -11.52
C ALA A 58 -8.92 28.23 -12.06
N THR A 59 -8.00 27.56 -12.74
CA THR A 59 -8.27 26.25 -13.37
C THR A 59 -7.64 25.08 -12.64
N LEU A 60 -8.31 23.93 -12.69
CA LEU A 60 -7.74 22.64 -12.25
C LEU A 60 -6.84 22.04 -13.34
N ASP A 61 -5.78 21.34 -12.91
CA ASP A 61 -4.99 20.44 -13.75
C ASP A 61 -5.80 19.17 -14.03
N LEU A 62 -6.52 19.18 -15.15
CA LEU A 62 -7.34 18.06 -15.60
C LEU A 62 -6.54 17.03 -16.40
N ALA A 63 -5.21 16.97 -16.30
CA ALA A 63 -4.40 15.98 -17.02
C ALA A 63 -4.77 14.53 -16.67
N VAL A 64 -5.29 14.28 -15.45
CA VAL A 64 -5.78 12.95 -15.04
C VAL A 64 -6.87 12.43 -15.99
N MET A 65 -7.69 13.34 -16.52
CA MET A 65 -8.78 13.00 -17.42
C MET A 65 -8.30 12.60 -18.84
N ASP A 66 -7.04 12.86 -19.21
CA ASP A 66 -6.53 12.59 -20.57
C ASP A 66 -5.91 11.20 -20.74
N ARG A 67 -5.75 10.43 -19.65
CA ARG A 67 -5.06 9.13 -19.64
C ARG A 67 -5.95 7.94 -19.24
N GLN A 68 -7.28 8.13 -19.21
CA GLN A 68 -8.21 7.18 -18.60
C GLN A 68 -9.26 6.64 -19.58
N VAL A 69 -9.84 5.49 -19.22
CA VAL A 69 -10.96 4.85 -19.96
C VAL A 69 -12.28 5.28 -19.33
N TYR A 70 -13.20 5.84 -20.15
CA TYR A 70 -14.47 6.40 -19.68
C TYR A 70 -15.65 5.44 -19.85
N GLY A 71 -16.38 5.20 -18.77
CA GLY A 71 -17.62 4.40 -18.77
C GLY A 71 -18.88 5.20 -19.12
N PRO A 72 -20.05 4.55 -19.32
CA PRO A 72 -21.33 5.24 -19.43
C PRO A 72 -21.74 5.84 -18.07
N PHE A 73 -22.26 7.08 -18.06
CA PHE A 73 -22.74 7.73 -16.83
C PHE A 73 -23.91 6.96 -16.20
N PRO A 74 -23.96 6.78 -14.86
CA PRO A 74 -24.99 6.01 -14.18
C PRO A 74 -26.34 6.73 -14.13
N SER A 75 -27.11 6.67 -15.22
CA SER A 75 -28.38 7.40 -15.34
C SER A 75 -29.48 6.97 -14.37
N ARG A 76 -29.35 5.83 -13.68
CA ARG A 76 -30.31 5.30 -12.69
C ARG A 76 -29.76 5.30 -11.25
N GLY A 77 -28.87 6.24 -10.96
CA GLY A 77 -28.18 6.30 -9.67
C GLY A 77 -27.02 5.32 -9.55
N ALA A 78 -26.22 5.52 -8.51
CA ALA A 78 -25.06 4.70 -8.18
C ALA A 78 -24.75 4.83 -6.68
N ALA A 79 -24.15 3.80 -6.09
CA ALA A 79 -23.63 3.85 -4.73
C ALA A 79 -22.13 3.54 -4.76
N TYR A 80 -21.31 4.45 -4.21
CA TYR A 80 -19.86 4.31 -4.17
C TYR A 80 -19.44 4.03 -2.73
N ALA A 81 -19.04 2.77 -2.50
CA ALA A 81 -18.62 2.28 -1.17
C ALA A 81 -17.11 2.39 -0.93
N ALA A 82 -16.33 2.74 -1.96
CA ALA A 82 -14.88 2.86 -1.91
C ALA A 82 -14.42 4.25 -2.39
N SER A 83 -13.40 4.79 -1.73
CA SER A 83 -12.71 6.01 -2.15
C SER A 83 -12.03 5.82 -3.51
N GLY A 84 -11.97 6.87 -4.32
CA GLY A 84 -11.25 6.83 -5.59
C GLY A 84 -11.85 7.67 -6.70
N ASP A 85 -11.30 7.47 -7.91
CA ASP A 85 -11.62 8.24 -9.11
C ASP A 85 -12.53 7.46 -10.06
N TYR A 86 -13.61 8.08 -10.50
CA TYR A 86 -14.60 7.47 -11.37
C TYR A 86 -14.78 8.31 -12.63
N PHE A 87 -14.56 7.69 -13.80
CA PHE A 87 -14.50 8.37 -15.09
C PHE A 87 -15.71 8.02 -15.96
N TYR A 88 -16.54 9.02 -16.30
CA TYR A 88 -17.74 8.86 -17.11
C TYR A 88 -17.75 9.76 -18.35
N ASN A 89 -18.32 9.26 -19.44
CA ASN A 89 -18.68 10.10 -20.58
C ASN A 89 -19.84 11.06 -20.21
N ALA A 90 -20.11 12.04 -21.07
CA ALA A 90 -21.31 12.89 -21.00
C ALA A 90 -22.58 12.07 -20.67
N GLY A 91 -23.46 12.65 -19.87
CA GLY A 91 -24.52 11.86 -19.26
C GLY A 91 -25.64 12.65 -18.60
N LYS A 92 -26.64 11.91 -18.14
CA LYS A 92 -27.80 12.45 -17.44
C LYS A 92 -28.16 11.57 -16.26
N LEU A 93 -28.38 12.16 -15.10
CA LEU A 93 -29.04 11.51 -13.97
C LEU A 93 -30.56 11.68 -14.12
N ASN A 94 -31.33 10.59 -14.06
CA ASN A 94 -32.78 10.65 -14.25
C ASN A 94 -33.50 11.22 -13.01
N ASN A 95 -34.75 11.65 -13.21
CA ASN A 95 -35.56 12.33 -12.19
C ASN A 95 -35.82 11.41 -10.99
N GLY A 96 -35.43 11.86 -9.79
CA GLY A 96 -35.63 11.09 -8.55
C GLY A 96 -34.57 10.02 -8.28
N GLU A 97 -33.48 9.96 -9.04
CA GLU A 97 -32.41 8.99 -8.83
C GLU A 97 -31.33 9.54 -7.89
N THR A 98 -30.68 8.64 -7.16
CA THR A 98 -29.71 8.98 -6.12
C THR A 98 -28.30 8.52 -6.47
N ILE A 99 -27.32 9.39 -6.29
CA ILE A 99 -25.90 9.00 -6.20
C ILE A 99 -25.50 9.08 -4.72
N SER A 100 -25.12 7.97 -4.11
CA SER A 100 -24.74 7.93 -2.68
C SER A 100 -23.25 7.63 -2.51
N ILE A 101 -22.60 8.33 -1.60
CA ILE A 101 -21.23 8.06 -1.15
C ILE A 101 -21.31 7.55 0.28
N THR A 102 -20.53 6.52 0.61
CA THR A 102 -20.40 6.09 2.01
C THR A 102 -19.61 7.14 2.81
N ALA A 103 -20.16 7.60 3.93
CA ALA A 103 -19.56 8.65 4.75
C ALA A 103 -18.09 8.36 5.11
N GLY A 104 -17.23 9.37 4.98
CA GLY A 104 -15.78 9.26 5.25
C GLY A 104 -14.97 8.56 4.16
N ARG A 105 -15.57 8.25 3.00
CA ARG A 105 -14.87 7.70 1.82
C ARG A 105 -14.84 8.76 0.70
N PRO A 106 -13.75 9.54 0.51
CA PRO A 106 -13.71 10.58 -0.51
C PRO A 106 -13.75 10.00 -1.94
N VAL A 107 -14.66 10.50 -2.76
CA VAL A 107 -14.90 10.09 -4.15
C VAL A 107 -14.73 11.27 -5.10
N ARG A 108 -14.08 11.04 -6.24
CA ARG A 108 -13.93 12.03 -7.32
C ARG A 108 -14.60 11.52 -8.59
N ILE A 109 -15.63 12.20 -9.06
CA ILE A 109 -16.36 11.86 -10.28
C ILE A 109 -15.93 12.80 -11.39
N PHE A 110 -15.29 12.26 -12.42
CA PHE A 110 -14.86 12.99 -13.61
C PHE A 110 -15.80 12.69 -14.78
N VAL A 111 -16.45 13.72 -15.30
CA VAL A 111 -17.35 13.64 -16.46
C VAL A 111 -16.74 14.35 -17.65
N ASN A 112 -16.48 13.61 -18.73
CA ASN A 112 -15.97 14.16 -19.98
C ASN A 112 -17.12 14.47 -20.96
N GLY A 113 -17.55 15.73 -20.97
CA GLY A 113 -18.71 16.25 -21.70
C GLY A 113 -19.82 16.75 -20.77
N ASP A 114 -20.98 17.11 -21.34
CA ASP A 114 -22.09 17.74 -20.60
C ASP A 114 -22.76 16.79 -19.59
N LEU A 115 -23.15 17.33 -18.43
CA LEU A 115 -23.88 16.63 -17.38
C LEU A 115 -25.25 17.28 -17.11
N ASP A 116 -26.32 16.50 -17.20
CA ASP A 116 -27.69 16.92 -16.85
C ASP A 116 -28.18 16.18 -15.60
N LEU A 117 -28.43 16.92 -14.51
CA LEU A 117 -29.08 16.41 -13.31
C LEU A 117 -30.57 16.74 -13.40
N ALA A 118 -31.41 15.74 -13.67
CA ALA A 118 -32.86 15.94 -13.74
C ALA A 118 -33.43 16.42 -12.38
N SER A 119 -34.68 16.86 -12.35
CA SER A 119 -35.33 17.29 -11.09
C SER A 119 -35.33 16.19 -10.01
N HIS A 120 -35.39 16.58 -8.73
CA HIS A 120 -35.49 15.66 -7.58
C HIS A 120 -34.34 14.65 -7.45
N SER A 121 -33.19 14.86 -8.08
CA SER A 121 -32.04 13.97 -7.88
C SER A 121 -31.39 14.29 -6.54
N GLU A 122 -30.89 13.25 -5.88
CA GLU A 122 -30.19 13.35 -4.60
C GLU A 122 -28.74 12.93 -4.81
N ILE A 123 -27.79 13.80 -4.48
CA ILE A 123 -26.37 13.52 -4.62
C ILE A 123 -25.73 13.63 -3.26
N ASN A 124 -25.17 12.51 -2.82
CA ASN A 124 -24.55 12.32 -1.53
C ASN A 124 -25.46 12.73 -0.35
N PRO A 125 -26.74 12.31 -0.32
CA PRO A 125 -27.71 12.82 0.65
C PRO A 125 -27.37 12.51 2.11
N ASP A 126 -26.60 11.44 2.34
CA ASP A 126 -26.21 10.96 3.68
C ASP A 126 -24.74 11.28 4.03
N GLY A 127 -23.97 11.89 3.13
CA GLY A 127 -22.54 12.17 3.29
C GLY A 127 -22.24 13.67 3.33
N SER A 128 -21.04 14.04 3.79
CA SER A 128 -20.61 15.43 3.84
C SER A 128 -20.13 15.91 2.46
N ALA A 129 -20.11 17.22 2.23
CA ALA A 129 -19.60 17.78 0.98
C ALA A 129 -18.10 17.48 0.75
N SER A 130 -17.33 17.16 1.80
CA SER A 130 -15.92 16.75 1.69
C SER A 130 -15.73 15.35 1.11
N ASP A 131 -16.78 14.51 1.14
CA ASP A 131 -16.74 13.14 0.65
C ASP A 131 -16.88 13.05 -0.88
N LEU A 132 -17.23 14.15 -1.57
CA LEU A 132 -17.49 14.12 -3.01
C LEU A 132 -16.98 15.36 -3.76
N LEU A 133 -16.12 15.13 -4.75
CA LEU A 133 -15.79 16.08 -5.80
C LEU A 133 -16.40 15.64 -7.13
N ILE A 134 -17.07 16.57 -7.81
CA ILE A 134 -17.58 16.37 -9.18
C ILE A 134 -16.85 17.34 -10.12
N VAL A 135 -16.19 16.80 -11.13
CA VAL A 135 -15.49 17.55 -12.18
C VAL A 135 -16.18 17.31 -13.52
N VAL A 136 -16.72 18.37 -14.12
CA VAL A 136 -17.40 18.31 -15.42
C VAL A 136 -16.61 19.08 -16.46
N ARG A 137 -16.02 18.34 -17.42
CA ARG A 137 -15.37 18.92 -18.61
C ARG A 137 -16.41 19.18 -19.70
N GLY A 138 -17.32 20.12 -19.44
CA GLY A 138 -18.50 20.42 -20.25
C GLY A 138 -19.43 21.39 -19.52
N ASN A 139 -20.69 21.49 -19.93
CA ASN A 139 -21.72 22.26 -19.24
C ASN A 139 -22.45 21.42 -18.18
N LEU A 140 -22.87 22.07 -17.09
CA LEU A 140 -23.69 21.45 -16.05
C LEU A 140 -25.10 22.05 -16.01
N SER A 141 -26.11 21.20 -16.17
CA SER A 141 -27.52 21.57 -16.00
C SER A 141 -28.10 20.91 -14.75
N ILE A 142 -28.69 21.70 -13.85
CA ILE A 142 -29.33 21.21 -12.62
C ILE A 142 -30.82 21.56 -12.65
N GLY A 143 -31.67 20.53 -12.64
CA GLY A 143 -33.13 20.61 -12.58
C GLY A 143 -33.65 21.23 -11.27
N THR A 144 -34.95 21.10 -10.99
CA THR A 144 -35.59 21.64 -9.77
C THR A 144 -35.51 20.67 -8.60
N LYS A 145 -35.38 21.17 -7.36
CA LYS A 145 -35.43 20.37 -6.12
C LYS A 145 -34.39 19.25 -6.05
N ASN A 146 -33.21 19.51 -6.61
CA ASN A 146 -32.06 18.64 -6.35
C ASN A 146 -31.48 18.96 -4.98
N ASP A 147 -30.91 17.95 -4.33
CA ASP A 147 -30.12 18.10 -3.10
C ASP A 147 -28.73 17.51 -3.35
N ILE A 148 -27.68 18.29 -3.13
CA ILE A 148 -26.32 17.97 -3.59
C ILE A 148 -25.31 18.32 -2.50
N ASN A 149 -24.69 17.31 -1.90
CA ASN A 149 -23.61 17.49 -0.92
C ASN A 149 -22.26 17.19 -1.58
N ALA A 150 -21.65 18.19 -2.22
CA ALA A 150 -20.42 18.01 -2.99
C ALA A 150 -19.70 19.33 -3.31
N LEU A 151 -18.42 19.22 -3.63
CA LEU A 151 -17.68 20.24 -4.37
C LEU A 151 -17.80 20.02 -5.87
N VAL A 152 -18.13 21.06 -6.63
CA VAL A 152 -18.47 20.94 -8.04
C VAL A 152 -17.65 21.92 -8.89
N TYR A 153 -16.80 21.38 -9.77
CA TYR A 153 -15.99 22.15 -10.71
C TYR A 153 -16.43 21.89 -12.16
N VAL A 154 -16.67 22.95 -12.93
CA VAL A 154 -17.22 22.88 -14.29
C VAL A 154 -16.39 23.73 -15.25
N THR A 155 -15.93 23.17 -16.37
CA THR A 155 -15.15 23.93 -17.38
C THR A 155 -16.04 24.77 -18.31
N GLY A 156 -17.35 24.52 -18.35
CA GLY A 156 -18.34 25.24 -19.16
C GLY A 156 -19.29 26.10 -18.32
N ASP A 157 -20.49 26.36 -18.85
CA ASP A 157 -21.53 27.11 -18.16
C ASP A 157 -22.33 26.23 -17.18
N VAL A 158 -22.80 26.83 -16.08
CA VAL A 158 -23.69 26.18 -15.11
C VAL A 158 -25.07 26.83 -15.11
N THR A 159 -26.07 26.02 -15.44
CA THR A 159 -27.48 26.40 -15.36
C THR A 159 -28.18 25.58 -14.28
N ALA A 160 -28.43 26.17 -13.12
CA ALA A 160 -29.22 25.53 -12.07
C ALA A 160 -30.55 26.24 -11.82
N ASN A 161 -31.56 25.45 -11.45
CA ASN A 161 -32.84 25.98 -11.03
C ASN A 161 -32.77 26.54 -9.59
N PRO A 162 -33.38 27.70 -9.29
CA PRO A 162 -33.34 28.31 -7.95
C PRO A 162 -34.04 27.53 -6.83
N SER A 163 -34.70 26.41 -7.14
CA SER A 163 -35.36 25.54 -6.16
C SER A 163 -34.53 24.31 -5.78
N SER A 164 -33.29 24.23 -6.21
CA SER A 164 -32.34 23.15 -5.87
C SER A 164 -31.35 23.62 -4.83
N HIS A 165 -30.81 22.74 -4.01
CA HIS A 165 -29.85 23.04 -2.96
C HIS A 165 -28.49 22.40 -3.27
N ILE A 166 -27.41 23.08 -2.86
CA ILE A 166 -26.06 22.52 -2.84
C ILE A 166 -25.45 22.86 -1.48
N GLU A 167 -25.02 21.85 -0.74
CA GLU A 167 -24.13 22.00 0.42
C GLU A 167 -22.70 21.68 -0.04
N GLY A 168 -21.79 22.67 0.00
CA GLY A 168 -20.48 22.55 -0.63
C GLY A 168 -20.04 23.83 -1.34
N ALA A 169 -19.47 23.72 -2.53
CA ALA A 169 -19.05 24.87 -3.33
C ALA A 169 -19.18 24.59 -4.84
N LEU A 170 -19.46 25.62 -5.62
CA LEU A 170 -19.62 25.53 -7.07
C LEU A 170 -18.71 26.52 -7.80
N THR A 171 -17.85 26.00 -8.68
CA THR A 171 -16.94 26.80 -9.49
C THR A 171 -17.12 26.47 -10.97
N ALA A 172 -17.21 27.52 -11.78
CA ALA A 172 -17.33 27.40 -13.23
C ALA A 172 -16.33 28.31 -13.95
N GLU A 173 -15.62 27.78 -14.94
CA GLU A 173 -14.84 28.60 -15.87
C GLU A 173 -15.75 29.45 -16.76
N GLY A 174 -16.97 28.96 -17.04
CA GLY A 174 -18.04 29.73 -17.66
C GLY A 174 -18.92 30.46 -16.65
N SER A 175 -20.06 30.92 -17.14
CA SER A 175 -21.03 31.67 -16.34
C SER A 175 -21.84 30.75 -15.40
N ILE A 176 -22.15 31.26 -14.20
CA ILE A 176 -23.16 30.66 -13.30
C ILE A 176 -24.36 31.59 -13.25
N ASN A 177 -25.56 31.06 -13.50
CA ASN A 177 -26.80 31.84 -13.40
C ASN A 177 -26.92 32.50 -12.01
N THR A 178 -27.21 33.81 -11.96
CA THR A 178 -27.18 34.63 -10.75
C THR A 178 -28.14 34.17 -9.64
N LYS A 179 -29.17 33.38 -9.97
CA LYS A 179 -30.12 32.83 -8.98
C LYS A 179 -29.64 31.58 -8.23
N VAL A 180 -28.51 31.01 -8.63
CA VAL A 180 -27.93 29.78 -8.05
C VAL A 180 -27.07 30.11 -6.82
N LYS A 181 -26.59 31.35 -6.69
CA LYS A 181 -25.81 31.79 -5.54
C LYS A 181 -26.61 31.71 -4.24
N ASP A 182 -27.88 32.10 -4.30
CA ASP A 182 -28.80 32.08 -3.16
C ASP A 182 -29.19 30.66 -2.72
N THR A 183 -28.70 29.62 -3.41
CA THR A 183 -29.07 28.22 -3.17
C THR A 183 -27.92 27.31 -2.74
N ILE A 184 -26.71 27.85 -2.62
CA ILE A 184 -25.52 27.11 -2.18
C ILE A 184 -25.22 27.48 -0.71
N THR A 185 -25.19 26.49 0.18
CA THR A 185 -24.59 26.62 1.51
C THR A 185 -23.10 26.34 1.37
N TYR A 186 -22.29 27.38 1.54
CA TYR A 186 -20.83 27.25 1.44
C TYR A 186 -20.27 26.41 2.60
N ASP A 187 -19.68 25.26 2.28
CA ASP A 187 -18.95 24.42 3.23
C ASP A 187 -17.44 24.70 3.12
N GLU A 188 -16.95 25.58 4.01
CA GLU A 188 -15.54 25.99 4.07
C GLU A 188 -14.61 24.83 4.46
N VAL A 189 -15.11 23.84 5.23
CA VAL A 189 -14.33 22.66 5.66
C VAL A 189 -14.16 21.72 4.47
N ALA A 190 -15.22 21.46 3.71
CA ALA A 190 -15.12 20.70 2.47
C ALA A 190 -14.21 21.40 1.44
N ALA A 191 -14.42 22.70 1.20
CA ALA A 191 -13.64 23.48 0.23
C ALA A 191 -12.14 23.52 0.58
N SER A 192 -11.78 23.48 1.87
CA SER A 192 -10.39 23.41 2.34
C SER A 192 -9.83 21.97 2.37
N ALA A 193 -10.65 20.94 2.59
CA ALA A 193 -10.26 19.53 2.44
C ALA A 193 -9.86 19.19 0.99
N PHE A 194 -10.51 19.82 0.00
CA PHE A 194 -10.12 19.73 -1.41
C PHE A 194 -8.72 20.28 -1.72
N ALA A 195 -8.14 21.11 -0.84
CA ALA A 195 -6.76 21.57 -0.98
C ALA A 195 -5.70 20.47 -0.76
N GLN A 196 -6.14 19.22 -0.56
CA GLN A 196 -5.32 18.02 -0.43
C GLN A 196 -5.27 17.13 -1.70
N GLY A 197 -5.52 17.68 -2.89
CA GLY A 197 -5.53 16.92 -4.16
C GLY A 197 -4.39 17.21 -5.15
N ASP A 198 -4.13 16.25 -6.05
CA ASP A 198 -3.21 16.28 -7.21
C ASP A 198 -3.72 17.09 -8.43
N LEU A 199 -4.95 17.62 -8.36
CA LEU A 199 -5.62 18.40 -9.42
C LEU A 199 -5.27 19.89 -9.43
N CYS A 200 -4.45 20.38 -8.51
CA CYS A 200 -3.99 21.77 -8.51
C CYS A 200 -2.47 21.84 -8.68
N GLN A 201 -1.97 22.93 -9.24
CA GLN A 201 -0.53 23.16 -9.29
C GLN A 201 -0.01 23.54 -7.90
N THR A 202 0.69 22.64 -7.23
CA THR A 202 1.82 23.06 -6.41
C THR A 202 2.97 23.29 -7.39
N THR A 203 3.62 24.45 -7.35
CA THR A 203 4.75 24.76 -8.24
C THR A 203 6.01 23.90 -7.98
N GLU A 204 5.89 22.82 -7.20
CA GLU A 204 6.99 21.94 -6.83
C GLU A 204 6.56 20.49 -7.03
N ASN A 205 7.17 19.83 -8.02
CA ASN A 205 6.96 18.41 -8.29
C ASN A 205 7.72 17.58 -7.23
N ILE A 206 7.14 17.47 -6.02
CA ILE A 206 7.72 16.76 -4.87
C ILE A 206 6.97 15.42 -4.72
N PRO A 207 7.64 14.27 -4.97
CA PRO A 207 7.12 12.92 -4.72
C PRO A 207 6.48 12.75 -3.35
N LEU A 208 7.16 13.09 -2.26
CA LEU A 208 6.64 12.93 -0.90
C LEU A 208 6.52 14.28 -0.20
N TYR A 209 5.35 14.59 0.35
CA TYR A 209 5.15 15.76 1.20
C TYR A 209 4.18 15.46 2.35
N LEU A 210 4.74 15.20 3.53
CA LEU A 210 4.02 14.96 4.78
C LEU A 210 4.00 16.24 5.61
N ARG A 211 2.81 16.81 5.84
CA ARG A 211 2.65 18.01 6.65
C ARG A 211 2.50 17.71 8.14
N PHE A 212 1.94 16.55 8.49
CA PHE A 212 1.58 16.20 9.87
C PHE A 212 0.57 17.15 10.52
N ASP A 213 -0.34 17.70 9.70
CA ASP A 213 -1.38 18.66 10.08
C ASP A 213 -2.63 18.02 10.69
N GLU A 214 -2.66 16.70 10.80
CA GLU A 214 -3.87 15.97 11.18
C GLU A 214 -4.09 16.05 12.69
N ALA A 215 -5.35 16.09 13.11
CA ALA A 215 -5.70 16.09 14.54
C ALA A 215 -5.24 14.81 15.27
N SER A 216 -5.22 13.69 14.55
CA SER A 216 -4.71 12.39 14.98
C SER A 216 -4.37 11.56 13.74
N TRP A 217 -3.36 10.69 13.83
CA TRP A 217 -3.02 9.78 12.73
C TRP A 217 -3.98 8.58 12.70
N GLY A 218 -4.85 8.55 11.69
CA GLY A 218 -5.76 7.44 11.38
C GLY A 218 -6.14 7.46 9.90
N VAL A 219 -5.39 6.70 9.06
CA VAL A 219 -5.52 6.54 7.59
C VAL A 219 -4.95 7.76 6.80
N PRO A 220 -4.26 7.59 5.63
CA PRO A 220 -3.01 8.31 5.38
C PRO A 220 -3.18 9.78 4.94
N ALA A 221 -2.40 10.61 5.64
CA ALA A 221 -2.11 12.01 5.40
C ALA A 221 -1.17 12.20 4.21
N ASN A 222 -1.65 12.64 3.05
CA ASN A 222 -0.73 13.03 1.97
C ASN A 222 -1.31 14.04 0.99
N THR A 223 -0.48 15.04 0.62
CA THR A 223 -0.75 15.95 -0.52
C THR A 223 0.32 15.84 -1.63
N GLY A 224 1.12 14.77 -1.63
CA GLY A 224 2.13 14.50 -2.67
C GLY A 224 1.52 13.92 -3.95
N ARG A 225 2.27 13.96 -5.07
CA ARG A 225 1.88 13.19 -6.28
C ARG A 225 2.11 11.70 -6.03
N GLY A 226 1.07 11.01 -5.57
CA GLY A 226 1.06 9.57 -5.33
C GLY A 226 0.29 9.23 -4.05
N ALA A 227 -0.60 8.23 -4.11
CA ALA A 227 -1.20 7.65 -2.91
C ALA A 227 -0.13 6.78 -2.23
N PHE A 228 0.66 7.36 -1.31
CA PHE A 228 1.54 6.57 -0.46
C PHE A 228 0.76 6.04 0.74
N ASP A 229 0.92 4.75 1.02
CA ASP A 229 0.42 4.11 2.23
C ASP A 229 1.33 4.49 3.41
N ILE A 230 0.76 5.17 4.41
CA ILE A 230 1.48 5.74 5.55
C ILE A 230 0.90 5.17 6.83
N GLN A 231 1.77 4.66 7.70
CA GLN A 231 1.41 4.09 8.99
C GLN A 231 2.21 4.73 10.12
N ALA A 232 1.52 5.32 11.10
CA ALA A 232 2.13 5.68 12.38
C ALA A 232 2.21 4.46 13.30
N PHE A 233 3.30 4.33 14.07
CA PHE A 233 3.50 3.19 14.98
C PHE A 233 4.20 3.62 16.27
N GLY A 234 4.26 2.70 17.24
CA GLY A 234 5.02 2.88 18.49
C GLY A 234 4.53 4.03 19.39
N GLY A 235 3.27 4.46 19.27
CA GLY A 235 2.70 5.56 20.07
C GLY A 235 3.06 6.96 19.57
N ALA A 236 3.47 7.08 18.31
CA ALA A 236 3.66 8.37 17.65
C ALA A 236 2.29 9.10 17.53
N VAL A 237 2.27 10.41 17.82
CA VAL A 237 1.05 11.24 17.81
C VAL A 237 1.29 12.58 17.11
N THR A 238 0.23 13.32 16.76
CA THR A 238 0.37 14.72 16.30
C THR A 238 0.14 15.70 17.45
N SER A 239 0.69 16.91 17.32
CA SER A 239 0.52 18.02 18.26
C SER A 239 0.49 19.36 17.53
N GLY A 240 -0.23 20.35 18.06
CA GLY A 240 -0.32 21.72 17.50
C GLY A 240 0.21 22.82 18.41
N GLY A 241 0.77 22.49 19.59
CA GLY A 241 1.06 23.49 20.62
C GLY A 241 2.25 24.43 20.34
N ASP A 242 3.18 24.02 19.48
CA ASP A 242 4.40 24.77 19.13
C ASP A 242 4.86 24.43 17.70
N PRO A 243 4.08 24.80 16.66
CA PRO A 243 4.42 24.48 15.27
C PRO A 243 5.73 25.15 14.86
N ALA A 244 6.46 24.52 13.93
CA ALA A 244 7.76 25.01 13.46
C ALA A 244 7.68 26.45 12.94
N LEU A 245 6.59 26.79 12.24
CA LEU A 245 6.22 28.18 11.95
C LEU A 245 4.82 28.48 12.48
N LYS A 246 4.74 29.34 13.50
CA LYS A 246 3.47 29.88 14.01
C LYS A 246 2.66 30.55 12.92
N ALA A 247 1.34 30.36 12.92
CA ALA A 247 0.43 30.99 11.97
C ALA A 247 0.63 32.52 11.94
N ASN A 248 0.71 33.08 10.72
CA ASN A 248 0.82 34.52 10.50
C ASN A 248 -0.55 35.22 10.65
N ALA A 249 -0.60 36.53 10.40
CA ALA A 249 -1.85 37.30 10.45
C ALA A 249 -2.87 36.89 9.38
N GLN A 250 -2.43 36.12 8.39
CA GLN A 250 -3.23 35.53 7.32
C GLN A 250 -3.54 34.05 7.63
N GLY A 251 -3.40 33.57 8.88
CA GLY A 251 -3.74 32.19 9.24
C GLY A 251 -2.79 31.12 8.68
N GLU A 252 -1.66 31.49 8.07
CA GLU A 252 -0.74 30.55 7.42
C GLU A 252 0.46 30.21 8.31
N GLY A 253 0.71 28.93 8.55
CA GLY A 253 1.80 28.39 9.37
C GLY A 253 2.19 26.97 8.93
N THR A 254 2.80 26.20 9.83
CA THR A 254 2.92 24.73 9.69
C THR A 254 1.92 23.99 10.57
N CYS A 255 1.05 24.71 11.29
CA CYS A 255 -0.17 24.26 11.96
C CYS A 255 0.00 23.17 13.05
N ARG A 256 0.41 21.96 12.71
CA ARG A 256 0.71 20.87 13.65
C ARG A 256 2.07 20.25 13.32
N TYR A 257 2.38 19.11 13.93
CA TYR A 257 3.62 18.37 13.74
C TYR A 257 3.50 16.97 14.33
N GLY A 258 4.36 16.06 13.88
CA GLY A 258 4.53 14.74 14.48
C GLY A 258 5.36 14.82 15.76
N ARG A 259 4.90 14.16 16.81
CA ARG A 259 5.54 14.05 18.13
C ARG A 259 5.90 12.59 18.41
N PHE A 260 7.17 12.39 18.71
CA PHE A 260 7.80 11.08 18.86
C PHE A 260 8.49 11.08 20.23
N ASP A 261 7.75 10.73 21.28
CA ASP A 261 8.26 10.68 22.67
C ASP A 261 8.19 9.26 23.26
N ALA A 262 7.49 8.35 22.58
CA ALA A 262 7.35 6.97 23.01
C ALA A 262 8.48 6.10 22.42
N PRO A 263 8.94 5.06 23.15
CA PRO A 263 9.93 4.13 22.62
C PRO A 263 9.47 3.50 21.31
N ALA A 264 10.34 3.49 20.30
CA ALA A 264 10.02 2.98 18.96
C ALA A 264 8.85 3.68 18.25
N SER A 265 8.49 4.90 18.64
CA SER A 265 7.54 5.73 17.89
C SER A 265 8.12 6.16 16.55
N GLY A 266 7.30 6.11 15.49
CA GLY A 266 7.72 6.50 14.15
C GLY A 266 6.57 6.55 13.16
N VAL A 267 6.87 7.03 11.95
CA VAL A 267 5.99 6.98 10.78
C VAL A 267 6.69 6.17 9.69
N GLN A 268 5.98 5.23 9.09
CA GLN A 268 6.42 4.41 7.97
C GLN A 268 5.65 4.81 6.72
N VAL A 269 6.37 4.98 5.61
CA VAL A 269 5.82 5.14 4.27
C VAL A 269 6.19 3.89 3.47
N ARG A 270 5.18 3.20 2.92
CA ARG A 270 5.39 2.00 2.09
C ARG A 270 6.33 2.31 0.93
N ASP A 271 7.13 1.31 0.57
CA ASP A 271 8.06 1.38 -0.53
C ASP A 271 7.41 1.77 -1.87
N GLN A 272 8.10 2.65 -2.61
CA GLN A 272 7.81 3.05 -3.99
C GLN A 272 9.09 3.53 -4.68
N ASP A 273 9.22 3.26 -5.98
CA ASP A 273 10.34 3.70 -6.84
C ASP A 273 10.63 5.22 -6.78
N SER A 274 9.61 6.02 -6.47
CA SER A 274 9.73 7.48 -6.35
C SER A 274 10.45 7.95 -5.07
N LEU A 275 10.69 7.04 -4.12
CA LEU A 275 11.45 7.24 -2.88
C LEU A 275 12.89 6.70 -3.00
N ASP A 276 13.21 5.94 -4.05
CA ASP A 276 14.53 5.32 -4.24
C ASP A 276 15.60 6.32 -4.65
N LEU A 277 16.84 6.09 -4.21
CA LEU A 277 17.99 6.83 -4.73
C LEU A 277 18.40 6.28 -6.10
N ASN A 278 17.88 6.90 -7.17
CA ASN A 278 18.20 6.55 -8.55
C ASN A 278 19.47 7.25 -9.07
N SER A 279 19.45 8.58 -9.12
CA SER A 279 20.58 9.40 -9.56
C SER A 279 20.80 10.61 -8.66
N GLU A 280 19.72 11.30 -8.32
CA GLU A 280 19.71 12.49 -7.47
C GLU A 280 18.51 12.44 -6.52
N LEU A 281 18.74 12.83 -5.27
CA LEU A 281 17.71 12.88 -4.23
C LEU A 281 17.96 14.08 -3.32
N SER A 282 16.92 14.83 -2.97
CA SER A 282 16.95 15.85 -1.91
C SER A 282 15.78 15.64 -0.97
N ALA A 283 16.00 15.88 0.32
CA ALA A 283 14.93 15.85 1.32
C ALA A 283 15.10 16.99 2.33
N SER A 284 13.99 17.45 2.90
CA SER A 284 13.98 18.46 3.96
C SER A 284 12.81 18.28 4.91
N PHE A 285 13.00 18.72 6.16
CA PHE A 285 11.98 18.68 7.20
C PHE A 285 12.39 19.60 8.35
N TRP A 286 11.44 19.97 9.20
CA TRP A 286 11.72 20.60 10.48
C TRP A 286 11.96 19.53 11.55
N LEU A 287 12.97 19.72 12.40
CA LEU A 287 13.32 18.82 13.50
C LEU A 287 13.48 19.61 14.80
N LYS A 288 12.85 19.14 15.88
CA LYS A 288 13.03 19.66 17.24
C LYS A 288 13.46 18.52 18.16
N VAL A 289 14.69 18.58 18.64
CA VAL A 289 15.25 17.60 19.58
C VAL A 289 14.93 18.03 21.00
N GLU A 290 14.20 17.22 21.78
CA GLU A 290 13.80 17.58 23.15
C GLU A 290 14.67 16.93 24.23
N ALA A 291 15.33 15.81 23.92
CA ALA A 291 16.32 15.18 24.79
C ALA A 291 17.56 14.70 24.03
N THR A 292 18.68 14.54 24.73
CA THR A 292 19.90 13.97 24.13
C THR A 292 19.72 12.46 23.98
N PRO A 293 19.91 11.89 22.78
CA PRO A 293 19.80 10.45 22.57
C PRO A 293 20.82 9.66 23.40
N SER A 294 20.44 8.48 23.88
CA SER A 294 21.35 7.54 24.55
C SER A 294 22.21 6.75 23.55
N GLY A 295 21.77 6.66 22.30
CA GLY A 295 22.45 6.03 21.16
C GLY A 295 22.07 6.72 19.85
N ASN A 296 22.43 6.13 18.71
CA ASN A 296 21.99 6.66 17.41
C ASN A 296 20.49 6.46 17.25
N VAL A 297 19.80 7.50 16.79
CA VAL A 297 18.36 7.50 16.52
C VAL A 297 18.11 7.75 15.04
N ALA A 298 17.36 6.87 14.37
CA ALA A 298 16.91 7.06 12.99
C ALA A 298 15.93 8.24 12.89
N VAL A 299 16.30 9.29 12.16
CA VAL A 299 15.43 10.45 11.92
C VAL A 299 14.71 10.31 10.57
N PHE A 300 15.44 9.91 9.54
CA PHE A 300 14.93 9.75 8.18
C PHE A 300 15.73 8.66 7.46
N THR A 301 15.15 7.48 7.22
CA THR A 301 15.88 6.32 6.71
C THR A 301 15.09 5.50 5.72
N LYS A 302 15.71 5.10 4.62
CA LYS A 302 15.19 4.05 3.72
C LYS A 302 16.24 2.95 3.61
N GLY A 303 15.98 1.88 4.35
CA GLY A 303 16.88 0.73 4.41
C GLY A 303 18.33 1.06 4.79
N ALA A 304 19.25 0.44 4.06
CA ALA A 304 20.68 0.76 4.09
C ALA A 304 21.11 1.77 2.99
N ARG A 305 20.17 2.24 2.15
CA ARG A 305 20.45 3.05 0.97
C ARG A 305 20.76 4.50 1.33
N TYR A 306 19.91 5.12 2.13
CA TYR A 306 20.20 6.41 2.74
C TYR A 306 19.58 6.48 4.13
N ARG A 307 20.37 6.95 5.09
CA ARG A 307 19.99 7.03 6.50
C ARG A 307 20.51 8.32 7.10
N LEU A 308 19.63 9.09 7.72
CA LEU A 308 19.98 10.23 8.52
C LEU A 308 19.69 9.89 9.99
N GLU A 309 20.74 9.79 10.79
CA GLU A 309 20.66 9.42 12.20
C GLU A 309 21.11 10.58 13.09
N LEU A 310 20.54 10.68 14.29
CA LEU A 310 20.95 11.62 15.34
C LEU A 310 21.79 10.87 16.38
N ASP A 311 23.06 11.25 16.54
CA ASP A 311 23.95 10.59 17.51
C ASP A 311 23.78 11.11 18.95
N ASN A 312 24.50 10.49 19.89
CA ASN A 312 24.49 10.90 21.30
C ASN A 312 25.23 12.22 21.59
N GLN A 313 25.84 12.87 20.58
CA GLN A 313 26.30 14.25 20.64
C GLN A 313 25.27 15.23 20.04
N ARG A 314 24.11 14.76 19.57
CA ARG A 314 23.05 15.49 18.84
C ARG A 314 23.50 15.97 17.46
N ARG A 315 24.45 15.29 16.84
CA ARG A 315 24.87 15.56 15.46
C ARG A 315 24.06 14.68 14.53
N LEU A 316 23.67 15.26 13.39
CA LEU A 316 23.08 14.50 12.30
C LEU A 316 24.20 13.82 11.52
N VAL A 317 24.03 12.52 11.29
CA VAL A 317 24.96 11.64 10.57
C VAL A 317 24.22 11.06 9.38
N LEU A 318 24.47 11.62 8.20
CA LEU A 318 23.95 11.10 6.93
C LEU A 318 24.88 9.99 6.44
N THR A 319 24.36 8.78 6.30
CA THR A 319 25.07 7.65 5.72
C THR A 319 24.34 7.13 4.48
N SER A 320 25.11 6.72 3.47
CA SER A 320 24.54 6.09 2.28
C SER A 320 25.49 5.03 1.73
N ARG A 321 24.94 3.90 1.28
CA ARG A 321 25.69 2.79 0.69
C ARG A 321 25.32 2.61 -0.77
N ALA A 322 26.32 2.74 -1.65
CA ALA A 322 26.17 2.41 -3.05
C ALA A 322 26.20 0.88 -3.29
N PRO A 323 25.54 0.36 -4.34
CA PRO A 323 25.70 -1.04 -4.74
C PRO A 323 27.13 -1.25 -5.25
N THR A 324 27.86 -2.20 -4.69
CA THR A 324 29.23 -2.50 -5.14
C THR A 324 29.46 -3.99 -5.22
N TRP A 325 30.19 -4.45 -6.24
CA TRP A 325 30.62 -5.85 -6.35
C TRP A 325 31.75 -6.23 -5.37
N PHE A 326 32.43 -5.26 -4.73
CA PHE A 326 33.63 -5.50 -3.91
C PHE A 326 33.69 -4.74 -2.57
N GLY A 327 32.56 -4.38 -1.96
CA GLY A 327 32.53 -3.84 -0.59
C GLY A 327 33.05 -2.40 -0.45
N GLY A 328 32.47 -1.45 -1.20
CA GLY A 328 32.74 -0.02 -1.05
C GLY A 328 32.44 0.52 0.36
N ARG A 329 33.11 1.61 0.74
CA ARG A 329 32.88 2.30 2.02
C ARG A 329 31.56 3.09 1.95
N ALA A 330 30.83 3.15 3.06
CA ALA A 330 29.64 4.00 3.15
C ALA A 330 30.06 5.48 3.13
N LEU A 331 29.34 6.31 2.38
CA LEU A 331 29.43 7.76 2.51
C LEU A 331 28.97 8.15 3.92
N THR A 332 29.66 9.09 4.55
CA THR A 332 29.26 9.66 5.85
C THR A 332 29.45 11.18 5.84
N VAL A 333 28.40 11.92 6.17
CA VAL A 333 28.40 13.39 6.30
C VAL A 333 27.85 13.73 7.69
N GLU A 334 28.58 14.52 8.48
CA GLU A 334 28.19 14.86 9.86
C GLU A 334 27.93 16.36 10.02
N SER A 335 26.95 16.75 10.82
CA SER A 335 26.68 18.15 11.19
C SER A 335 27.36 18.55 12.51
N GLY A 336 27.33 19.85 12.84
CA GLY A 336 27.47 20.31 14.23
C GLY A 336 26.32 19.83 15.13
N PRO A 337 26.45 19.93 16.47
CA PRO A 337 25.43 19.49 17.41
C PRO A 337 24.19 20.39 17.41
N LEU A 338 23.01 19.80 17.35
CA LEU A 338 21.73 20.51 17.36
C LEU A 338 21.35 21.03 18.77
N PRO A 339 20.67 22.19 18.85
CA PRO A 339 20.14 22.72 20.11
C PRO A 339 18.95 21.91 20.64
N ILE A 340 18.79 21.84 21.97
CA ILE A 340 17.62 21.22 22.61
C ILE A 340 16.45 22.22 22.63
N GLY A 341 15.25 21.73 22.33
CA GLY A 341 13.99 22.45 22.46
C GLY A 341 13.76 23.54 21.40
N LYS A 342 14.53 23.54 20.30
CA LYS A 342 14.37 24.48 19.19
C LYS A 342 14.16 23.73 17.88
N TRP A 343 13.23 24.25 17.07
CA TRP A 343 13.06 23.84 15.68
C TRP A 343 14.29 24.24 14.85
N VAL A 344 14.82 23.29 14.10
CA VAL A 344 15.89 23.47 13.11
C VAL A 344 15.38 22.91 11.80
N HIS A 345 15.49 23.66 10.71
CA HIS A 345 15.16 23.14 9.39
C HIS A 345 16.34 22.34 8.85
N VAL A 346 16.14 21.05 8.66
CA VAL A 346 17.15 20.10 8.19
C VAL A 346 16.91 19.82 6.72
N GLY A 347 17.98 19.84 5.92
CA GLY A 347 17.96 19.42 4.53
C GLY A 347 19.17 18.56 4.20
N PHE A 348 19.02 17.62 3.27
CA PHE A 348 20.15 16.87 2.73
C PHE A 348 19.92 16.49 1.27
N HIS A 349 21.01 16.27 0.53
CA HIS A 349 20.93 15.66 -0.78
C HIS A 349 21.97 14.55 -0.98
N LEU A 350 21.70 13.69 -1.96
CA LEU A 350 22.59 12.65 -2.46
C LEU A 350 22.63 12.71 -3.98
N LYS A 351 23.84 12.65 -4.57
CA LYS A 351 24.06 12.65 -6.01
C LYS A 351 24.99 11.52 -6.41
N LEU A 352 24.53 10.67 -7.32
CA LEU A 352 25.35 9.70 -8.02
C LEU A 352 25.90 10.30 -9.32
N ALA A 353 27.22 10.47 -9.40
CA ALA A 353 27.92 11.03 -10.55
C ALA A 353 28.87 10.01 -11.18
N VAL A 354 28.81 9.87 -12.51
CA VAL A 354 29.74 9.03 -13.28
C VAL A 354 31.03 9.82 -13.52
N VAL A 355 32.18 9.32 -13.05
CA VAL A 355 33.43 10.12 -13.05
C VAL A 355 34.31 9.85 -14.28
N PHE A 356 34.66 8.59 -14.62
CA PHE A 356 35.29 8.08 -15.88
C PHE A 356 35.93 6.68 -15.59
N LEU A 357 36.03 5.77 -16.57
CA LEU A 357 36.68 4.43 -16.45
C LEU A 357 36.09 3.47 -15.38
N GLY A 358 34.76 3.39 -15.26
CA GLY A 358 34.11 2.41 -14.37
C GLY A 358 34.18 2.75 -12.88
N ILE A 359 34.54 4.01 -12.54
CA ILE A 359 34.48 4.57 -11.19
C ILE A 359 33.33 5.60 -11.14
N ASP A 360 32.37 5.34 -10.27
CA ASP A 360 31.28 6.27 -9.92
C ASP A 360 31.59 6.97 -8.60
N ARG A 361 30.92 8.09 -8.35
CA ARG A 361 31.05 8.89 -7.14
C ARG A 361 29.69 9.19 -6.55
N LEU A 362 29.53 8.89 -5.27
CA LEU A 362 28.38 9.31 -4.48
C LEU A 362 28.77 10.55 -3.68
N GLU A 363 28.05 11.64 -3.88
CA GLU A 363 28.21 12.90 -3.14
C GLU A 363 27.02 13.08 -2.21
N GLY A 364 27.25 13.67 -1.03
CA GLY A 364 26.18 14.06 -0.12
C GLY A 364 26.52 15.33 0.64
N ALA A 365 25.48 16.07 1.02
CA ALA A 365 25.61 17.30 1.79
C ALA A 365 24.43 17.47 2.76
N LEU A 366 24.71 18.15 3.87
CA LEU A 366 23.75 18.55 4.89
C LEU A 366 23.58 20.07 4.90
N TYR A 367 22.35 20.49 5.16
CA TYR A 367 21.92 21.87 5.25
C TYR A 367 21.14 22.07 6.56
N LEU A 368 21.48 23.11 7.31
CA LEU A 368 20.76 23.51 8.52
C LEU A 368 20.29 24.96 8.38
N ASP A 369 19.02 25.21 8.69
CA ASP A 369 18.36 26.52 8.62
C ASP A 369 18.60 27.23 7.27
N GLY A 370 18.53 26.47 6.17
CA GLY A 370 18.71 26.98 4.81
C GLY A 370 20.16 27.36 4.47
N THR A 371 21.14 26.91 5.26
CA THR A 371 22.57 27.12 5.03
C THR A 371 23.31 25.80 4.85
N ALA A 372 24.33 25.76 3.99
CA ALA A 372 25.14 24.56 3.79
C ALA A 372 26.04 24.35 5.02
N GLU A 373 25.96 23.16 5.63
CA GLU A 373 26.68 22.81 6.86
C GLU A 373 27.92 21.98 6.56
N SER A 374 27.75 20.86 5.85
CA SER A 374 28.83 19.92 5.55
C SER A 374 28.55 19.12 4.28
N ALA A 375 29.61 18.61 3.65
CA ALA A 375 29.50 17.76 2.46
C ALA A 375 30.67 16.77 2.39
N ALA A 376 30.44 15.60 1.82
CA ALA A 376 31.47 14.61 1.55
C ALA A 376 31.17 13.86 0.24
N SER A 377 32.14 13.09 -0.24
CA SER A 377 31.98 12.24 -1.42
C SER A 377 32.81 10.97 -1.30
N GLU A 378 32.29 9.86 -1.80
CA GLU A 378 32.97 8.56 -1.85
C GLU A 378 32.93 7.98 -3.27
N THR A 379 33.99 7.29 -3.68
CA THR A 379 34.09 6.66 -5.01
C THR A 379 34.00 5.14 -4.93
N PHE A 380 33.40 4.51 -5.95
CA PHE A 380 33.21 3.06 -6.00
C PHE A 380 33.18 2.52 -7.43
N LEU A 381 33.32 1.20 -7.57
CA LEU A 381 33.28 0.49 -8.86
C LEU A 381 31.84 0.12 -9.23
N PHE A 382 31.50 0.27 -10.51
CA PHE A 382 30.15 0.11 -11.08
C PHE A 382 29.39 -1.13 -10.54
N GLY A 383 28.10 -0.96 -10.28
CA GLY A 383 27.17 -2.02 -9.89
C GLY A 383 25.75 -1.64 -10.33
N SER A 384 24.91 -2.63 -10.63
CA SER A 384 23.47 -2.39 -10.85
C SER A 384 22.86 -1.84 -9.56
N ILE A 385 22.02 -0.80 -9.66
CA ILE A 385 21.17 -0.37 -8.54
C ILE A 385 20.08 -1.43 -8.42
N PRO A 386 20.08 -2.29 -7.38
CA PRO A 386 18.94 -3.16 -7.12
C PRO A 386 17.76 -2.29 -6.68
N ASN A 387 16.53 -2.68 -7.02
CA ASN A 387 15.34 -2.01 -6.50
C ASN A 387 15.36 -2.06 -4.96
N ASP A 388 15.19 -0.92 -4.31
CA ASP A 388 15.23 -0.83 -2.85
C ASP A 388 13.82 -1.06 -2.28
N THR A 389 13.54 -2.27 -1.84
CA THR A 389 12.21 -2.64 -1.33
C THR A 389 11.95 -2.22 0.12
N ASP A 390 12.92 -1.59 0.80
CA ASP A 390 12.75 -1.17 2.19
C ASP A 390 11.81 0.05 2.27
N PRO A 391 10.89 0.11 3.24
CA PRO A 391 10.04 1.29 3.42
C PRO A 391 10.85 2.51 3.89
N LEU A 392 10.31 3.71 3.67
CA LEU A 392 10.85 4.93 4.25
C LEU A 392 10.33 5.07 5.68
N ILE A 393 11.25 5.22 6.64
CA ILE A 393 10.96 5.38 8.07
C ILE A 393 11.37 6.77 8.54
N ILE A 394 10.48 7.42 9.28
CA ILE A 394 10.66 8.72 9.94
C ILE A 394 10.59 8.51 11.45
N ALA A 395 11.62 8.95 12.18
CA ALA A 395 11.79 8.80 13.63
C ALA A 395 11.81 7.36 14.20
N GLY A 396 11.63 6.33 13.37
CA GLY A 396 11.40 4.95 13.82
C GLY A 396 12.67 4.11 14.00
N ASP A 397 13.07 3.89 15.25
CA ASP A 397 13.98 2.83 15.66
C ASP A 397 13.77 2.41 17.14
N PRO A 398 14.38 1.32 17.64
CA PRO A 398 14.19 0.87 19.02
C PRO A 398 14.64 1.86 20.12
N SER A 399 15.51 2.83 19.78
CA SER A 399 15.98 3.86 20.72
C SER A 399 14.97 5.00 20.85
N GLY A 400 14.20 5.27 19.79
CA GLY A 400 13.17 6.30 19.68
C GLY A 400 13.75 7.72 19.64
N LEU A 401 13.21 8.57 18.76
CA LEU A 401 13.36 10.01 18.93
C LEU A 401 12.64 10.43 20.22
N VAL A 402 13.14 11.47 20.89
CA VAL A 402 12.40 12.26 21.89
C VAL A 402 12.37 13.68 21.37
N GLY A 403 11.30 14.00 20.65
CA GLY A 403 11.18 15.25 19.93
C GLY A 403 10.12 15.24 18.84
N SER A 404 10.21 16.22 17.94
CA SER A 404 9.18 16.49 16.94
C SER A 404 9.76 16.64 15.54
N ILE A 405 8.99 16.20 14.54
CA ILE A 405 9.29 16.38 13.12
C ILE A 405 8.07 16.98 12.43
N ASP A 406 8.31 17.88 11.48
CA ASP A 406 7.26 18.60 10.76
C ASP A 406 7.67 18.81 9.29
N GLU A 407 6.70 18.97 8.37
CA GLU A 407 6.93 19.41 6.99
C GLU A 407 7.92 18.56 6.15
N VAL A 408 7.79 17.23 6.20
CA VAL A 408 8.71 16.28 5.56
C VAL A 408 8.52 16.24 4.06
N ARG A 409 9.58 16.52 3.30
CA ARG A 409 9.58 16.54 1.84
C ARG A 409 10.72 15.72 1.26
N LEU A 410 10.47 15.02 0.15
CA LEU A 410 11.49 14.31 -0.64
C LEU A 410 11.27 14.52 -2.14
N HIS A 411 12.36 14.83 -2.84
CA HIS A 411 12.42 15.16 -4.26
C HIS A 411 13.48 14.34 -5.02
N GLN A 412 13.10 13.81 -6.19
CA GLN A 412 13.97 13.08 -7.12
C GLN A 412 14.79 14.05 -8.00
N GLY A 413 15.68 14.80 -7.35
CA GLY A 413 16.53 15.82 -7.96
C GLY A 413 17.33 16.60 -6.92
N LEU A 414 18.27 17.44 -7.37
CA LEU A 414 19.06 18.28 -6.46
C LEU A 414 18.41 19.65 -6.21
N TRP A 415 18.07 19.89 -4.95
CA TRP A 415 17.71 21.22 -4.48
C TRP A 415 18.94 22.12 -4.32
N THR A 416 18.77 23.36 -4.75
CA THR A 416 19.71 24.44 -4.48
C THR A 416 19.54 24.97 -3.06
N ILE A 417 20.49 25.78 -2.59
CA ILE A 417 20.36 26.44 -1.29
C ILE A 417 19.11 27.35 -1.21
N ASP A 418 18.67 27.91 -2.34
CA ASP A 418 17.45 28.74 -2.39
C ASP A 418 16.19 27.88 -2.33
N ASP A 419 16.22 26.65 -2.83
CA ASP A 419 15.14 25.67 -2.62
C ASP A 419 14.99 25.32 -1.15
N TYR A 420 16.08 24.99 -0.45
CA TYR A 420 16.01 24.71 1.00
C TYR A 420 15.50 25.91 1.81
N LYS A 421 15.85 27.13 1.42
CA LYS A 421 15.29 28.35 2.04
C LYS A 421 13.81 28.54 1.73
N ARG A 422 13.36 28.15 0.53
CA ARG A 422 11.94 28.14 0.19
C ARG A 422 11.17 27.12 1.03
N GLN A 423 11.68 25.89 1.15
CA GLN A 423 11.06 24.86 2.00
C GLN A 423 10.98 25.29 3.46
N MET A 424 12.06 25.89 3.97
CA MET A 424 12.09 26.45 5.32
C MET A 424 11.10 27.60 5.51
N ALA A 425 10.81 28.40 4.47
CA ALA A 425 9.89 29.53 4.57
C ALA A 425 8.44 29.17 4.21
N ALA A 426 8.19 27.94 3.74
CA ALA A 426 6.88 27.51 3.27
C ALA A 426 5.86 27.51 4.42
N ARG A 427 4.66 28.00 4.11
CA ARG A 427 3.51 28.07 5.03
C ARG A 427 2.28 27.64 4.27
N HIS A 428 1.30 27.10 4.98
CA HIS A 428 -0.01 26.77 4.44
C HIS A 428 -1.10 27.16 5.47
N TRP A 429 -2.33 27.23 4.99
CA TRP A 429 -3.46 27.72 5.77
C TRP A 429 -3.85 26.72 6.87
N CYS A 430 -3.89 27.18 8.13
CA CYS A 430 -4.17 26.35 9.30
C CYS A 430 -5.66 26.20 9.66
N GLY A 431 -6.57 26.59 8.75
CA GLY A 431 -7.99 26.69 9.05
C GLY A 431 -8.36 27.98 9.77
N THR A 432 -9.66 28.24 9.91
CA THR A 432 -10.19 29.14 10.94
C THR A 432 -10.01 28.44 12.30
N PRO A 433 -9.35 29.04 13.30
CA PRO A 433 -9.18 28.39 14.59
C PRO A 433 -10.56 28.05 15.17
N ALA A 434 -10.83 26.76 15.39
CA ALA A 434 -12.04 26.33 16.10
C ALA A 434 -12.06 27.08 17.43
N SER A 435 -13.01 28.00 17.60
CA SER A 435 -13.17 28.73 18.85
C SER A 435 -13.88 27.82 19.84
N ILE A 436 -13.42 27.78 21.08
CA ILE A 436 -14.17 27.13 22.15
C ILE A 436 -15.45 27.95 22.39
N ASP A 437 -16.63 27.36 22.26
CA ASP A 437 -17.88 28.07 22.57
C ASP A 437 -18.02 28.20 24.10
N HIS A 438 -17.87 27.11 24.86
CA HIS A 438 -17.95 27.11 26.33
C HIS A 438 -17.20 25.94 26.97
N PHE A 439 -17.18 25.90 28.31
CA PHE A 439 -16.65 24.79 29.11
C PHE A 439 -17.75 24.10 29.90
N GLU A 440 -17.71 22.77 30.01
CA GLU A 440 -18.64 21.97 30.83
C GLU A 440 -17.91 21.22 31.95
N PHE A 441 -18.26 21.49 33.22
CA PHE A 441 -17.86 20.65 34.35
C PHE A 441 -18.87 19.53 34.61
N THR A 442 -18.39 18.31 34.88
CA THR A 442 -19.22 17.18 35.33
C THR A 442 -18.63 16.56 36.58
N THR A 443 -19.45 16.39 37.62
CA THR A 443 -19.05 15.78 38.90
C THR A 443 -20.26 15.16 39.62
N SER A 444 -20.02 14.23 40.54
CA SER A 444 -21.05 13.79 41.50
C SER A 444 -21.50 14.93 42.42
N ALA A 445 -22.68 14.80 43.01
CA ALA A 445 -23.23 15.76 44.00
C ALA A 445 -22.81 15.45 45.45
N LEU A 446 -22.09 14.35 45.70
CA LEU A 446 -21.84 13.80 47.04
C LEU A 446 -20.42 14.13 47.56
N ALA A 447 -19.93 15.32 47.27
CA ALA A 447 -18.60 15.76 47.70
C ALA A 447 -18.55 16.00 49.22
N HIS A 448 -17.40 15.74 49.84
CA HIS A 448 -17.20 15.98 51.27
C HIS A 448 -15.77 16.44 51.58
N THR A 449 -15.58 17.25 52.62
CA THR A 449 -14.29 17.92 52.89
C THR A 449 -13.17 16.95 53.24
N CYS A 450 -13.48 15.68 53.52
CA CYS A 450 -12.49 14.69 53.90
C CYS A 450 -11.79 13.91 52.78
N SER A 451 -12.21 14.09 51.53
CA SER A 451 -11.44 13.61 50.39
C SER A 451 -11.60 14.58 49.23
N PRO A 452 -10.60 14.66 48.34
CA PRO A 452 -10.77 15.40 47.10
C PRO A 452 -11.88 14.80 46.23
N GLN A 453 -12.73 15.66 45.67
CA GLN A 453 -13.76 15.29 44.69
C GLN A 453 -13.14 15.23 43.29
N THR A 454 -13.40 14.16 42.55
CA THR A 454 -13.05 14.09 41.13
C THR A 454 -14.03 14.94 40.31
N VAL A 455 -13.50 15.80 39.45
CA VAL A 455 -14.25 16.72 38.59
C VAL A 455 -13.71 16.61 37.16
N THR A 456 -14.59 16.38 36.19
CA THR A 456 -14.26 16.35 34.76
C THR A 456 -14.59 17.70 34.13
N LEU A 457 -13.73 18.21 33.25
CA LEU A 457 -13.90 19.44 32.49
C LEU A 457 -13.79 19.13 30.99
N MET A 458 -14.74 19.62 30.20
CA MET A 458 -14.76 19.52 28.75
C MET A 458 -14.76 20.92 28.12
N ALA A 459 -14.01 21.11 27.04
CA ALA A 459 -14.03 22.30 26.19
C ALA A 459 -14.87 21.99 24.93
N CYS A 460 -15.97 22.70 24.73
CA CYS A 460 -16.96 22.38 23.70
C CYS A 460 -16.85 23.34 22.52
N THR A 461 -16.88 22.81 21.30
CA THR A 461 -16.86 23.60 20.06
C THR A 461 -18.25 23.94 19.54
N ASN A 462 -19.28 23.20 19.96
CA ASN A 462 -20.68 23.45 19.66
C ASN A 462 -21.40 24.21 20.80
N ALA A 463 -22.55 24.80 20.49
CA ALA A 463 -23.36 25.53 21.45
C ALA A 463 -24.22 24.58 22.31
N ALA A 464 -24.30 24.85 23.61
CA ALA A 464 -25.25 24.18 24.51
C ALA A 464 -26.72 24.51 24.11
N PRO A 465 -27.69 23.58 24.27
CA PRO A 465 -27.67 22.40 25.14
C PRO A 465 -27.35 21.06 24.43
N GLU A 466 -26.86 21.10 23.20
CA GLU A 466 -26.41 19.87 22.51
C GLU A 466 -25.27 19.20 23.28
N ALA A 467 -25.09 17.89 23.08
CA ALA A 467 -23.99 17.17 23.72
C ALA A 467 -22.65 17.77 23.29
N CYS A 468 -21.77 18.04 24.25
CA CYS A 468 -20.47 18.68 24.01
C CYS A 468 -19.64 17.92 22.96
N HIS A 469 -19.29 18.62 21.88
CA HIS A 469 -18.30 18.18 20.91
C HIS A 469 -16.93 18.68 21.39
N PRO A 470 -16.06 17.78 21.86
CA PRO A 470 -14.82 18.19 22.50
C PRO A 470 -13.87 18.87 21.51
N TYR A 471 -13.18 19.91 21.98
CA TYR A 471 -12.14 20.59 21.23
C TYR A 471 -11.01 19.61 20.88
N PRO A 472 -10.64 19.42 19.60
CA PRO A 472 -9.72 18.35 19.21
C PRO A 472 -8.25 18.58 19.62
N GLY A 473 -7.90 19.76 20.15
CA GLY A 473 -6.55 20.12 20.57
C GLY A 473 -6.31 20.10 22.08
N GLU A 474 -5.12 20.53 22.48
CA GLU A 474 -4.83 20.84 23.88
C GLU A 474 -5.42 22.21 24.24
N VAL A 475 -6.00 22.31 25.43
CA VAL A 475 -6.49 23.57 25.97
C VAL A 475 -5.81 23.80 27.30
N SER A 476 -5.01 24.87 27.41
CA SER A 476 -4.48 25.30 28.70
C SER A 476 -5.56 26.08 29.43
N VAL A 477 -5.89 25.70 30.65
CA VAL A 477 -6.93 26.34 31.46
C VAL A 477 -6.39 26.79 32.81
N THR A 478 -6.87 27.93 33.29
CA THR A 478 -6.70 28.37 34.67
C THR A 478 -8.04 28.19 35.38
N LEU A 479 -8.10 27.24 36.29
CA LEU A 479 -9.30 26.94 37.07
C LEU A 479 -9.47 27.97 38.20
N GLY A 480 -10.70 28.43 38.39
CA GLY A 480 -11.06 29.35 39.46
C GLY A 480 -11.12 28.66 40.82
N GLY A 481 -10.81 29.43 41.87
CA GLY A 481 -10.83 28.97 43.26
C GLY A 481 -9.57 28.21 43.72
N GLY A 482 -9.53 27.88 45.02
CA GLY A 482 -8.47 27.08 45.65
C GLY A 482 -8.82 25.58 45.72
N GLY A 483 -7.91 24.75 46.22
CA GLY A 483 -8.18 23.33 46.50
C GLY A 483 -7.92 22.35 45.35
N TRP A 484 -7.61 22.83 44.14
CA TRP A 484 -7.21 21.96 43.03
C TRP A 484 -5.87 21.26 43.30
N LEU A 485 -5.90 19.93 43.36
CA LEU A 485 -4.69 19.12 43.47
C LEU A 485 -3.89 19.16 42.17
N GLY A 486 -2.58 19.37 42.26
CA GLY A 486 -1.73 19.62 41.10
C GLY A 486 -1.67 21.08 40.66
N GLY A 487 -2.40 21.98 41.35
CA GLY A 487 -2.45 23.41 41.04
C GLY A 487 -3.67 23.82 40.24
N ASN A 488 -3.88 25.13 40.08
CA ASN A 488 -5.02 25.69 39.33
C ASN A 488 -4.75 25.81 37.83
N GLN A 489 -3.50 25.75 37.39
CA GLN A 489 -3.14 25.71 35.98
C GLN A 489 -3.15 24.25 35.51
N GLN A 490 -4.00 23.95 34.54
CA GLN A 490 -4.26 22.59 34.06
C GLN A 490 -4.29 22.54 32.52
N THR A 491 -4.22 21.34 31.97
CA THR A 491 -4.26 21.12 30.51
C THR A 491 -5.29 20.06 30.18
N LEU A 492 -6.21 20.39 29.27
CA LEU A 492 -7.13 19.44 28.63
C LEU A 492 -6.46 18.85 27.41
N ARG A 493 -6.60 17.54 27.17
CA ARG A 493 -6.07 16.84 25.98
C ARG A 493 -7.24 16.32 25.16
N GLY A 494 -7.30 16.67 23.88
CA GLY A 494 -8.51 16.41 23.08
C GLY A 494 -9.74 17.05 23.72
N GLY A 495 -9.58 18.22 24.33
CA GLY A 495 -10.69 18.99 24.89
C GLY A 495 -11.28 18.44 26.19
N VAL A 496 -10.72 17.39 26.79
CA VAL A 496 -11.22 16.81 28.04
C VAL A 496 -10.10 16.67 29.08
N GLY A 497 -10.44 16.82 30.36
CA GLY A 497 -9.53 16.57 31.48
C GLY A 497 -10.27 16.24 32.77
N THR A 498 -9.63 15.45 33.64
CA THR A 498 -10.17 15.03 34.93
C THR A 498 -9.21 15.46 36.04
N PHE A 499 -9.75 16.17 37.03
CA PHE A 499 -8.98 16.82 38.09
C PHE A 499 -9.56 16.49 39.47
N LYS A 500 -8.80 16.73 40.53
CA LYS A 500 -9.26 16.52 41.91
C LYS A 500 -9.34 17.85 42.67
N LEU A 501 -10.50 18.15 43.23
CA LEU A 501 -10.80 19.35 44.00
C LEU A 501 -10.99 19.01 45.48
N GLN A 502 -10.09 19.49 46.33
CA GLN A 502 -10.20 19.40 47.78
C GLN A 502 -11.20 20.45 48.30
N GLY A 503 -12.21 20.00 49.05
CA GLY A 503 -13.17 20.90 49.71
C GLY A 503 -12.50 21.66 50.84
N LEU A 504 -12.10 22.91 50.59
CA LEU A 504 -11.54 23.81 51.60
C LEU A 504 -12.65 24.61 52.34
N GLN A 505 -13.82 24.70 51.71
CA GLN A 505 -15.04 25.33 52.22
C GLN A 505 -16.24 24.45 51.89
N LEU A 506 -17.38 24.67 52.55
CA LEU A 506 -18.62 23.92 52.30
C LEU A 506 -19.23 24.21 50.92
N GLN A 507 -18.81 25.28 50.27
CA GLN A 507 -19.27 25.66 48.93
C GLN A 507 -18.07 26.10 48.11
N MET A 508 -17.79 25.41 47.01
CA MET A 508 -16.67 25.68 46.13
C MET A 508 -17.18 26.01 44.72
N PRO A 509 -16.79 27.15 44.13
CA PRO A 509 -17.15 27.46 42.74
C PRO A 509 -16.34 26.60 41.76
N LEU A 510 -16.99 26.09 40.72
CA LEU A 510 -16.34 25.49 39.56
C LEU A 510 -16.34 26.54 38.43
N ALA A 511 -15.17 27.07 38.11
CA ALA A 511 -15.02 28.12 37.11
C ALA A 511 -13.73 27.92 36.30
N VAL A 512 -13.72 28.43 35.08
CA VAL A 512 -12.52 28.61 34.26
C VAL A 512 -12.26 30.11 34.17
N ASP A 513 -11.19 30.60 34.81
CA ASP A 513 -10.84 32.02 34.88
C ASP A 513 -10.16 32.50 33.59
N ALA A 514 -9.41 31.62 32.92
CA ALA A 514 -8.75 31.88 31.63
C ALA A 514 -8.51 30.58 30.87
N SER A 515 -8.47 30.64 29.53
CA SER A 515 -8.08 29.51 28.69
C SER A 515 -7.27 29.96 27.48
N GLU A 516 -6.46 29.05 26.93
CA GLU A 516 -5.80 29.23 25.64
C GLU A 516 -6.05 27.94 24.82
N PRO A 517 -6.79 28.01 23.69
CA PRO A 517 -7.46 29.20 23.13
C PRO A 517 -8.54 29.80 24.04
N ASP A 518 -8.86 31.09 23.85
CA ASP A 518 -9.95 31.77 24.56
C ASP A 518 -11.33 31.16 24.18
N ALA A 519 -12.22 31.06 25.17
CA ALA A 519 -13.61 30.66 24.97
C ALA A 519 -14.55 31.84 24.73
N PHE A 520 -15.60 31.63 23.94
CA PHE A 520 -16.57 32.66 23.54
C PHE A 520 -17.64 32.95 24.63
N ARG A 521 -18.04 31.93 25.41
CA ARG A 521 -19.09 31.99 26.44
C ARG A 521 -18.62 31.46 27.80
N SER A 522 -19.54 31.53 28.77
CA SER A 522 -19.33 31.15 30.18
C SER A 522 -19.24 29.65 30.45
N THR A 523 -18.65 29.27 31.58
CA THR A 523 -18.65 27.90 32.14
C THR A 523 -20.07 27.41 32.48
N LEU A 524 -20.37 26.17 32.10
CA LEU A 524 -21.52 25.38 32.49
C LEU A 524 -21.10 24.18 33.33
N CYS A 525 -22.04 23.57 34.04
CA CYS A 525 -21.76 22.45 34.92
C CYS A 525 -22.98 21.56 35.15
N ARG A 526 -22.68 20.29 35.40
CA ARG A 526 -23.60 19.21 35.74
C ARG A 526 -23.12 18.58 37.04
N ILE A 527 -23.90 18.74 38.11
CA ILE A 527 -23.57 18.24 39.45
C ILE A 527 -24.60 17.18 39.83
N GLY A 528 -24.17 15.93 39.93
CA GLY A 528 -25.05 14.77 40.09
C GLY A 528 -26.02 14.64 38.90
N ASP A 529 -27.29 14.34 39.19
CA ASP A 529 -28.35 14.15 38.19
C ASP A 529 -29.02 15.47 37.74
N ALA A 530 -28.50 16.63 38.18
CA ALA A 530 -29.05 17.92 37.78
C ALA A 530 -28.77 18.21 36.30
N PRO A 531 -29.67 18.92 35.58
CA PRO A 531 -29.41 19.33 34.20
C PRO A 531 -28.23 20.30 34.12
N LEU A 532 -27.58 20.35 32.94
CA LEU A 532 -26.50 21.30 32.66
C LEU A 532 -26.97 22.75 32.92
N SER A 533 -26.23 23.51 33.71
CA SER A 533 -26.59 24.87 34.09
C SER A 533 -25.36 25.77 34.27
N SER A 534 -25.57 27.09 34.38
CA SER A 534 -24.51 28.05 34.74
C SER A 534 -24.29 28.18 36.25
N ASN A 535 -25.03 27.42 37.08
CA ASN A 535 -24.89 27.47 38.54
C ASN A 535 -23.83 26.47 39.02
N CYS A 536 -22.57 26.88 38.93
CA CYS A 536 -21.42 26.02 39.17
C CYS A 536 -20.88 26.15 40.58
N LEU A 537 -21.71 25.74 41.54
CA LEU A 537 -21.36 25.71 42.96
C LEU A 537 -21.48 24.28 43.50
N LEU A 538 -20.35 23.67 43.82
CA LEU A 538 -20.28 22.34 44.41
C LEU A 538 -20.36 22.46 45.95
N ASN A 539 -21.34 21.80 46.56
CA ASN A 539 -21.48 21.75 48.00
C ASN A 539 -20.68 20.55 48.57
N PHE A 540 -19.91 20.80 49.63
CA PHE A 540 -19.17 19.79 50.37
C PHE A 540 -19.84 19.51 51.72
N ALA A 541 -20.06 18.24 52.04
CA ALA A 541 -20.46 17.80 53.38
C ALA A 541 -19.26 17.70 54.33
N GLN A 542 -19.49 17.89 55.63
CA GLN A 542 -18.44 17.73 56.67
C GLN A 542 -18.23 16.27 57.08
N SER A 543 -19.03 15.33 56.58
CA SER A 543 -18.86 13.90 56.86
C SER A 543 -19.25 13.09 55.64
N GLY A 544 -18.66 11.90 55.49
CA GLY A 544 -18.89 11.07 54.33
C GLY A 544 -18.17 9.72 54.38
N PHE A 545 -18.35 8.96 53.31
CA PHE A 545 -17.69 7.68 53.12
C PHE A 545 -16.61 7.77 52.03
N ILE A 546 -15.40 7.35 52.35
CA ILE A 546 -14.28 7.27 51.40
C ILE A 546 -14.06 5.80 51.05
N PHE A 547 -14.18 5.46 49.77
CA PHE A 547 -13.78 4.18 49.21
C PHE A 547 -13.33 4.39 47.76
N ASP A 548 -12.53 3.48 47.25
CA ASP A 548 -11.96 3.47 45.89
C ASP A 548 -12.02 2.02 45.41
N VAL A 549 -12.92 1.74 44.47
CA VAL A 549 -13.18 0.43 43.88
C VAL A 549 -12.23 0.28 42.69
N PRO A 550 -11.25 -0.63 42.74
CA PRO A 550 -10.37 -0.84 41.60
C PRO A 550 -11.14 -1.35 40.38
N ASP A 551 -10.66 -0.99 39.19
CA ASP A 551 -11.13 -1.60 37.94
C ASP A 551 -11.02 -3.13 38.01
N MET A 552 -11.97 -3.83 37.38
CA MET A 552 -12.07 -5.28 37.45
C MET A 552 -12.39 -5.91 36.11
N GLN A 553 -12.16 -7.22 35.99
CA GLN A 553 -12.76 -8.00 34.92
C GLN A 553 -14.17 -8.42 35.36
N ALA A 554 -15.12 -8.40 34.42
CA ALA A 554 -16.49 -8.78 34.68
C ALA A 554 -16.58 -10.15 35.37
N ASP A 555 -17.36 -10.22 36.45
CA ASP A 555 -17.56 -11.41 37.31
C ASP A 555 -16.33 -11.91 38.09
N ARG A 556 -15.19 -11.21 38.04
CA ARG A 556 -14.03 -11.54 38.89
C ARG A 556 -14.19 -11.00 40.30
N GLY A 557 -14.84 -9.85 40.44
CA GLY A 557 -15.03 -9.11 41.69
C GLY A 557 -13.74 -8.53 42.27
N GLN A 558 -13.91 -7.56 43.18
CA GLN A 558 -12.88 -7.00 44.03
C GLN A 558 -13.22 -7.30 45.48
N THR A 559 -12.31 -7.97 46.17
CA THR A 559 -12.47 -8.28 47.60
C THR A 559 -11.66 -7.32 48.45
N ASN A 560 -12.15 -7.04 49.66
CA ASN A 560 -11.48 -6.15 50.62
C ASN A 560 -11.27 -4.70 50.13
N VAL A 561 -12.21 -4.15 49.37
CA VAL A 561 -12.23 -2.72 49.02
C VAL A 561 -12.37 -1.91 50.31
N ALA A 562 -11.35 -1.12 50.65
CA ALA A 562 -11.34 -0.38 51.90
C ALA A 562 -12.34 0.79 51.85
N MET A 563 -13.21 0.86 52.86
CA MET A 563 -14.17 1.94 53.05
C MET A 563 -13.99 2.57 54.42
N ARG A 564 -13.99 3.89 54.50
CA ARG A 564 -13.88 4.63 55.77
C ARG A 564 -15.01 5.62 55.94
N ALA A 565 -15.61 5.63 57.13
CA ALA A 565 -16.55 6.65 57.57
C ALA A 565 -15.79 7.77 58.28
N VAL A 566 -15.85 8.99 57.76
CA VAL A 566 -15.04 10.12 58.23
C VAL A 566 -15.89 11.35 58.52
N VAL A 567 -15.42 12.14 59.48
CA VAL A 567 -15.97 13.46 59.82
C VAL A 567 -14.82 14.48 59.89
N ASP A 568 -15.06 15.64 59.31
CA ASP A 568 -14.18 16.80 59.35
C ASP A 568 -14.42 17.59 60.64
N VAL A 569 -13.39 17.60 61.48
CA VAL A 569 -13.33 18.37 62.73
C VAL A 569 -12.26 19.47 62.66
N GLY A 570 -11.82 19.80 61.44
CA GLY A 570 -10.89 20.88 61.15
C GLY A 570 -11.55 22.26 61.07
N ASP A 571 -10.71 23.29 61.04
CA ASP A 571 -11.14 24.67 60.78
C ASP A 571 -11.23 24.92 59.26
N GLU A 572 -11.95 25.96 58.86
CA GLU A 572 -12.10 26.36 57.45
C GLU A 572 -10.73 26.53 56.76
N GLY A 573 -10.57 25.92 55.59
CA GLY A 573 -9.30 25.90 54.84
C GLY A 573 -8.28 24.85 55.28
N SER A 574 -8.53 24.09 56.36
CA SER A 574 -7.64 23.03 56.84
C SER A 574 -8.43 21.81 57.37
N PRO A 575 -9.07 21.03 56.49
CA PRO A 575 -9.88 19.88 56.90
C PRO A 575 -9.05 18.87 57.71
N ARG A 576 -9.60 18.38 58.84
CA ARG A 576 -9.00 17.33 59.69
C ARG A 576 -9.98 16.19 59.85
N CYS A 577 -9.68 15.06 59.24
CA CYS A 577 -10.60 13.93 59.13
C CYS A 577 -10.35 12.87 60.18
N GLU A 578 -11.32 12.72 61.08
CA GLU A 578 -11.34 11.73 62.14
C GLU A 578 -12.41 10.65 61.85
N PRO A 579 -12.30 9.45 62.45
CA PRO A 579 -13.31 8.41 62.32
C PRO A 579 -14.69 8.90 62.77
N ALA A 580 -15.71 8.78 61.90
CA ALA A 580 -17.09 9.12 62.28
C ALA A 580 -17.74 8.02 63.14
N PHE A 581 -17.37 6.75 62.89
CA PHE A 581 -17.84 5.58 63.61
C PHE A 581 -16.64 4.85 64.24
N THR A 582 -16.78 4.36 65.47
CA THR A 582 -15.71 3.65 66.18
C THR A 582 -16.27 2.41 66.88
N ASP A 583 -15.86 1.22 66.44
CA ASP A 583 -16.30 -0.08 66.96
C ASP A 583 -17.83 -0.29 66.97
N THR A 584 -18.52 0.26 65.97
CA THR A 584 -20.00 0.20 65.83
C THR A 584 -20.43 -0.40 64.50
N THR A 585 -21.69 -0.82 64.43
CA THR A 585 -22.34 -1.27 63.19
C THR A 585 -23.36 -0.22 62.74
N ARG A 586 -23.38 0.08 61.44
CA ARG A 586 -24.32 1.03 60.82
C ARG A 586 -24.90 0.46 59.54
N ASP A 587 -26.18 0.74 59.33
CA ASP A 587 -26.91 0.37 58.14
C ASP A 587 -26.68 1.40 57.03
N VAL A 588 -25.79 1.10 56.10
CA VAL A 588 -25.43 1.97 54.98
C VAL A 588 -26.19 1.52 53.74
N ARG A 589 -26.84 2.46 53.05
CA ARG A 589 -27.61 2.20 51.83
C ARG A 589 -26.72 2.31 50.62
N PHE A 590 -26.73 1.30 49.75
CA PHE A 590 -25.99 1.28 48.50
C PHE A 590 -26.90 1.21 47.28
N TRP A 591 -26.51 1.91 46.22
CA TRP A 591 -27.09 1.79 44.88
C TRP A 591 -26.00 2.07 43.84
N SER A 592 -26.16 1.54 42.64
CA SER A 592 -25.28 1.82 41.51
C SER A 592 -26.02 2.56 40.41
N SER A 593 -25.29 3.33 39.60
CA SER A 593 -25.80 3.91 38.36
C SER A 593 -24.88 3.52 37.20
N PHE A 594 -25.46 3.34 36.02
CA PHE A 594 -24.69 3.10 34.80
C PHE A 594 -24.15 4.42 34.25
N VAL A 595 -22.84 4.52 34.11
CA VAL A 595 -22.18 5.68 33.49
C VAL A 595 -21.97 5.42 32.00
N THR A 596 -21.43 4.25 31.66
CA THR A 596 -21.25 3.82 30.26
C THR A 596 -21.37 2.30 30.17
N PRO A 597 -22.24 1.74 29.31
CA PRO A 597 -23.27 2.41 28.52
C PRO A 597 -24.31 3.13 29.39
N SER A 598 -24.94 4.19 28.86
CA SER A 598 -26.02 4.91 29.54
C SER A 598 -27.29 4.05 29.64
N VAL A 599 -28.25 4.44 30.48
CA VAL A 599 -29.47 3.65 30.71
C VAL A 599 -30.26 3.36 29.43
N SER A 600 -30.27 4.28 28.46
CA SER A 600 -30.92 4.09 27.15
C SER A 600 -30.21 3.07 26.24
N GLU A 601 -28.96 2.74 26.53
CA GLU A 601 -28.10 1.87 25.73
C GLU A 601 -28.01 0.45 26.32
N LEU A 602 -28.62 0.22 27.48
CA LEU A 602 -28.60 -1.06 28.18
C LEU A 602 -29.50 -2.10 27.50
N SER A 603 -29.06 -3.35 27.56
CA SER A 603 -29.94 -4.50 27.30
C SER A 603 -30.91 -4.67 28.48
N ASP A 604 -32.16 -5.08 28.20
CA ASP A 604 -33.18 -5.42 29.22
C ASP A 604 -32.71 -6.50 30.22
N SER A 605 -31.60 -7.17 29.91
CA SER A 605 -31.00 -8.22 30.73
C SER A 605 -29.81 -7.79 31.58
N SER A 606 -29.45 -6.49 31.55
CA SER A 606 -28.38 -5.90 32.36
C SER A 606 -28.54 -6.21 33.85
N LYS A 607 -27.43 -6.47 34.54
CA LYS A 607 -27.40 -6.87 35.96
C LYS A 607 -26.94 -5.73 36.86
N PRO A 608 -27.40 -5.65 38.12
CA PRO A 608 -26.89 -4.68 39.08
C PRO A 608 -25.52 -5.04 39.62
N VAL A 609 -24.81 -4.04 40.15
CA VAL A 609 -23.62 -4.23 40.97
C VAL A 609 -24.00 -5.00 42.24
N GLN A 610 -23.11 -5.85 42.73
CA GLN A 610 -23.21 -6.54 43.99
C GLN A 610 -22.22 -5.96 44.99
N VAL A 611 -22.68 -5.74 46.22
CA VAL A 611 -21.84 -5.35 47.36
C VAL A 611 -22.06 -6.37 48.47
N ASN A 612 -20.98 -7.00 48.95
CA ASN A 612 -21.01 -8.10 49.93
C ASN A 612 -21.98 -9.23 49.51
N ALA A 613 -21.93 -9.61 48.23
CA ALA A 613 -22.78 -10.60 47.57
C ALA A 613 -24.29 -10.27 47.49
N GLU A 614 -24.69 -9.05 47.83
CA GLU A 614 -26.06 -8.57 47.71
C GLU A 614 -26.18 -7.60 46.52
N SER A 615 -27.16 -7.83 45.63
CA SER A 615 -27.46 -6.88 44.55
C SER A 615 -27.96 -5.55 45.12
N VAL A 616 -27.33 -4.46 44.71
CA VAL A 616 -27.75 -3.10 45.10
C VAL A 616 -28.77 -2.53 44.12
N GLY A 617 -29.54 -1.53 44.54
CA GLY A 617 -30.52 -0.86 43.67
C GLY A 617 -29.85 -0.09 42.52
N GLN A 618 -30.62 0.27 41.51
CA GLN A 618 -30.13 1.06 40.36
C GLN A 618 -30.38 2.57 40.50
N ASN A 619 -30.98 2.97 41.61
CA ASN A 619 -31.27 4.33 41.97
C ASN A 619 -31.44 4.42 43.49
N PHE A 620 -31.47 5.65 44.01
CA PHE A 620 -31.58 5.88 45.45
C PHE A 620 -32.88 5.32 46.07
N ALA A 621 -34.00 5.33 45.34
CA ALA A 621 -35.29 4.84 45.85
C ALA A 621 -35.27 3.32 46.10
N GLU A 622 -34.44 2.59 45.34
CA GLU A 622 -34.23 1.15 45.44
C GLU A 622 -32.97 0.78 46.22
N ALA A 623 -32.31 1.75 46.88
CA ALA A 623 -31.04 1.53 47.55
C ALA A 623 -31.15 0.42 48.62
N ARG A 624 -30.18 -0.50 48.61
CA ARG A 624 -30.12 -1.67 49.48
C ARG A 624 -29.39 -1.32 50.76
N SER A 625 -30.03 -1.53 51.91
CA SER A 625 -29.40 -1.32 53.23
C SER A 625 -28.53 -2.51 53.60
N LEU A 626 -27.25 -2.26 53.88
CA LEU A 626 -26.27 -3.25 54.31
C LEU A 626 -25.69 -2.87 55.68
N ALA A 627 -25.70 -3.82 56.62
CA ALA A 627 -25.11 -3.62 57.94
C ALA A 627 -23.59 -3.76 57.88
N LEU A 628 -22.87 -2.63 58.03
CA LEU A 628 -21.40 -2.58 58.00
C LEU A 628 -20.84 -2.36 59.40
N ARG A 629 -19.81 -3.13 59.77
CA ARG A 629 -19.09 -2.96 61.04
C ARG A 629 -17.83 -2.12 60.81
N PHE A 630 -17.78 -0.97 61.46
CA PHE A 630 -16.63 -0.08 61.44
C PHE A 630 -15.72 -0.33 62.66
N ASP A 631 -14.41 -0.40 62.44
CA ASP A 631 -13.42 -0.56 63.51
C ASP A 631 -13.11 0.77 64.24
N GLN A 632 -12.15 0.76 65.16
CA GLN A 632 -11.67 1.95 65.88
C GLN A 632 -11.16 3.10 64.99
N ASN A 633 -10.83 2.82 63.72
CA ASN A 633 -10.37 3.82 62.74
C ASN A 633 -11.51 4.26 61.80
N GLY A 634 -12.74 3.80 62.06
CA GLY A 634 -13.89 4.02 61.18
C GLY A 634 -13.74 3.30 59.85
N ALA A 635 -12.97 2.21 59.79
CA ALA A 635 -12.74 1.44 58.59
C ALA A 635 -13.60 0.17 58.54
N THR A 636 -14.02 -0.20 57.33
CA THR A 636 -14.67 -1.46 56.97
C THR A 636 -14.14 -1.89 55.60
N SER A 637 -14.46 -3.10 55.17
CA SER A 637 -14.19 -3.59 53.82
C SER A 637 -15.47 -3.95 53.08
N LEU A 638 -15.43 -3.81 51.77
CA LEU A 638 -16.50 -4.19 50.84
C LEU A 638 -15.98 -5.24 49.85
N ASP A 639 -16.84 -6.19 49.49
CA ASP A 639 -16.63 -7.05 48.34
C ASP A 639 -17.56 -6.57 47.21
N VAL A 640 -17.00 -6.05 46.13
CA VAL A 640 -17.75 -5.45 45.02
C VAL A 640 -17.62 -6.33 43.79
N ASN A 641 -18.73 -6.71 43.16
CA ASN A 641 -18.71 -7.46 41.90
C ASN A 641 -19.71 -6.87 40.89
N TYR A 642 -19.35 -6.90 39.62
CA TYR A 642 -20.22 -6.56 38.51
C TYR A 642 -19.98 -7.56 37.38
N VAL A 643 -21.04 -8.24 36.95
CA VAL A 643 -20.96 -9.41 36.06
C VAL A 643 -20.97 -9.05 34.57
N GLU A 644 -21.10 -7.76 34.28
CA GLU A 644 -21.18 -7.18 32.94
C GLU A 644 -20.01 -6.20 32.71
N ALA A 645 -19.82 -5.75 31.46
CA ALA A 645 -18.82 -4.73 31.15
C ALA A 645 -19.41 -3.32 31.19
N GLY A 646 -18.60 -2.32 31.54
CA GLY A 646 -18.99 -0.91 31.56
C GLY A 646 -18.37 -0.12 32.71
N ARG A 647 -18.61 1.20 32.72
CA ARG A 647 -18.29 2.08 33.84
C ARG A 647 -19.52 2.22 34.74
N MET A 648 -19.33 1.92 36.03
CA MET A 648 -20.38 1.96 37.05
C MET A 648 -20.03 3.00 38.09
N LEU A 649 -21.04 3.73 38.58
CA LEU A 649 -20.93 4.61 39.75
C LEU A 649 -21.59 3.92 40.95
N LEU A 650 -20.80 3.54 41.96
CA LEU A 650 -21.31 2.99 43.21
C LEU A 650 -21.49 4.10 44.24
N ASN A 651 -22.67 4.18 44.84
CA ASN A 651 -23.02 5.20 45.82
C ASN A 651 -23.35 4.57 47.17
N ALA A 652 -23.02 5.29 48.24
CA ALA A 652 -23.30 4.95 49.63
C ALA A 652 -23.98 6.13 50.33
N TYR A 653 -25.00 5.84 51.15
CA TYR A 653 -25.72 6.84 51.93
C TYR A 653 -26.13 6.33 53.30
N TYR A 654 -25.94 7.18 54.31
CA TYR A 654 -26.42 6.97 55.66
C TYR A 654 -27.20 8.22 56.10
N PRO A 655 -28.48 8.12 56.49
CA PRO A 655 -29.29 9.29 56.83
C PRO A 655 -28.93 9.97 58.16
N GLY A 656 -28.07 9.35 58.98
CA GLY A 656 -27.90 9.71 60.39
C GLY A 656 -28.94 9.03 61.29
N SER A 657 -28.65 8.93 62.59
CA SER A 657 -29.55 8.34 63.57
C SER A 657 -29.48 9.10 64.89
N THR A 658 -30.62 9.64 65.31
CA THR A 658 -30.76 10.28 66.62
C THR A 658 -30.72 9.28 67.77
N GLU A 659 -31.10 8.01 67.53
CA GLU A 659 -31.03 6.93 68.52
C GLU A 659 -29.57 6.54 68.80
N GLU A 660 -28.74 6.52 67.76
CA GLU A 660 -27.32 6.16 67.83
C GLU A 660 -26.40 7.37 68.13
N SER A 661 -26.98 8.56 68.33
CA SER A 661 -26.26 9.84 68.53
C SER A 661 -25.33 10.26 67.38
N ASP A 662 -25.61 9.80 66.17
CA ASP A 662 -24.84 10.16 64.97
C ASP A 662 -25.36 11.48 64.37
N SER A 663 -24.49 12.45 64.14
CA SER A 663 -24.86 13.77 63.62
C SER A 663 -24.93 13.79 62.09
N GLY A 664 -26.15 13.91 61.55
CA GLY A 664 -26.39 14.26 60.15
C GLY A 664 -26.15 13.12 59.14
N PRO A 665 -26.56 13.34 57.87
CA PRO A 665 -26.39 12.36 56.82
C PRO A 665 -24.93 12.30 56.33
N MET A 666 -24.49 11.10 55.96
CA MET A 666 -23.21 10.83 55.31
C MET A 666 -23.45 10.25 53.92
N SER A 667 -22.61 10.63 52.97
CA SER A 667 -22.63 10.09 51.62
C SER A 667 -21.22 9.78 51.14
N GLY A 668 -21.10 8.88 50.18
CA GLY A 668 -19.86 8.64 49.44
C GLY A 668 -20.18 8.00 48.09
N SER A 669 -19.28 8.16 47.13
CA SER A 669 -19.45 7.59 45.81
C SER A 669 -18.09 7.38 45.16
N ASP A 670 -18.00 6.35 44.34
CA ASP A 670 -16.83 6.06 43.54
C ASP A 670 -17.22 5.36 42.24
N ASP A 671 -16.44 5.55 41.17
CA ASP A 671 -16.67 4.95 39.87
C ASP A 671 -15.53 4.01 39.46
N PHE A 672 -15.90 2.91 38.80
CA PHE A 672 -14.94 1.89 38.36
C PHE A 672 -15.33 1.33 36.99
N VAL A 673 -14.34 0.83 36.26
CA VAL A 673 -14.52 0.13 34.99
C VAL A 673 -14.51 -1.38 35.22
N SER A 674 -15.50 -2.06 34.64
CA SER A 674 -15.51 -3.52 34.47
C SER A 674 -15.24 -3.85 33.01
N THR A 675 -14.14 -4.54 32.73
CA THR A 675 -13.76 -4.97 31.37
C THR A 675 -14.15 -6.43 31.11
N PRO A 676 -14.36 -6.85 29.86
CA PRO A 676 -14.39 -8.28 29.54
C PRO A 676 -13.07 -8.96 29.91
N ALA A 677 -13.13 -10.26 30.21
CA ALA A 677 -11.92 -11.06 30.39
C ALA A 677 -11.21 -11.37 29.06
N GLY A 678 -11.94 -11.28 27.95
CA GLY A 678 -11.49 -11.53 26.58
C GLY A 678 -12.67 -11.77 25.67
N PHE A 679 -12.42 -12.38 24.52
CA PHE A 679 -13.43 -12.74 23.52
C PHE A 679 -13.46 -14.25 23.30
N CYS A 680 -14.67 -14.80 23.23
CA CYS A 680 -14.84 -16.09 22.60
C CYS A 680 -15.05 -15.85 21.09
N ILE A 681 -14.21 -16.52 20.29
CA ILE A 681 -14.17 -16.40 18.83
C ILE A 681 -14.49 -17.77 18.25
N GLU A 682 -15.62 -17.90 17.58
CA GLU A 682 -16.17 -19.16 17.09
C GLU A 682 -16.37 -19.10 15.57
N PRO A 683 -15.34 -19.48 14.79
CA PRO A 683 -15.46 -19.66 13.35
C PRO A 683 -16.50 -20.75 13.02
N SER A 684 -17.19 -20.62 11.88
CA SER A 684 -18.20 -21.58 11.42
C SER A 684 -17.71 -23.02 11.24
N GLN A 685 -16.38 -23.22 11.15
CA GLN A 685 -15.73 -24.53 11.18
C GLN A 685 -14.39 -24.43 11.90
N THR A 686 -13.99 -25.50 12.56
CA THR A 686 -12.70 -25.62 13.23
C THR A 686 -12.01 -26.93 12.84
N CYS A 687 -10.69 -26.96 12.92
CA CYS A 687 -9.86 -28.14 12.73
C CYS A 687 -8.93 -28.32 13.92
N SER A 688 -9.13 -29.37 14.73
CA SER A 688 -8.32 -29.59 15.94
C SER A 688 -6.87 -29.97 15.67
N ALA A 689 -6.56 -30.51 14.48
CA ALA A 689 -5.18 -30.87 14.09
C ALA A 689 -4.31 -29.62 13.95
N GLY A 690 -4.83 -28.56 13.33
CA GLY A 690 -4.12 -27.29 13.16
C GLY A 690 -2.92 -27.36 12.22
N ASP A 691 -2.85 -28.38 11.35
CA ASP A 691 -1.77 -28.65 10.40
C ASP A 691 -2.30 -28.94 8.98
N SER A 692 -1.42 -29.22 8.03
CA SER A 692 -1.78 -29.49 6.64
C SER A 692 -2.65 -30.75 6.43
N SER A 693 -2.84 -31.59 7.45
CA SER A 693 -3.78 -32.73 7.40
C SER A 693 -5.25 -32.32 7.57
N CYS A 694 -5.52 -31.06 7.91
CA CYS A 694 -6.88 -30.53 7.95
C CYS A 694 -7.56 -30.63 6.58
N ASP A 695 -8.83 -31.03 6.57
CA ASP A 695 -9.66 -31.00 5.36
C ASP A 695 -9.69 -29.57 4.76
N VAL A 696 -9.78 -29.50 3.44
CA VAL A 696 -9.95 -28.21 2.73
C VAL A 696 -11.19 -27.52 3.25
N PHE A 697 -11.01 -26.34 3.84
CA PHE A 697 -12.10 -25.53 4.35
C PHE A 697 -12.62 -24.55 3.31
N ARG A 698 -11.74 -23.70 2.77
CA ARG A 698 -12.09 -22.63 1.83
C ARG A 698 -10.95 -22.36 0.86
N LYS A 699 -11.31 -21.85 -0.31
CA LYS A 699 -10.34 -21.15 -1.16
C LYS A 699 -10.08 -19.76 -0.58
N VAL A 700 -8.85 -19.28 -0.63
CA VAL A 700 -8.52 -17.90 -0.20
C VAL A 700 -9.42 -16.87 -0.88
N GLY A 701 -9.78 -15.81 -0.16
CA GLY A 701 -10.75 -14.81 -0.58
C GLY A 701 -12.22 -15.21 -0.48
N GLN A 702 -12.56 -16.46 -0.13
CA GLN A 702 -13.95 -16.83 0.18
C GLN A 702 -14.32 -16.49 1.62
N THR A 703 -15.50 -15.91 1.82
CA THR A 703 -16.03 -15.59 3.14
C THR A 703 -16.49 -16.82 3.91
N PHE A 704 -16.37 -16.75 5.23
CA PHE A 704 -16.97 -17.67 6.19
C PHE A 704 -17.42 -16.89 7.42
N SER A 705 -18.54 -17.31 8.02
CA SER A 705 -19.07 -16.63 9.21
C SER A 705 -18.25 -16.99 10.45
N THR A 706 -18.05 -16.01 11.33
CA THR A 706 -17.43 -16.13 12.65
C THR A 706 -18.31 -15.42 13.68
N THR A 707 -18.54 -16.09 14.80
CA THR A 707 -19.28 -15.52 15.93
C THR A 707 -18.32 -14.98 16.97
N LEU A 708 -18.55 -13.76 17.43
CA LEU A 708 -17.69 -13.00 18.34
C LEU A 708 -18.51 -12.58 19.55
N ARG A 709 -18.02 -12.88 20.76
CA ARG A 709 -18.67 -12.47 22.01
C ARG A 709 -17.65 -12.09 23.09
N PRO A 710 -17.76 -10.90 23.70
CA PRO A 710 -16.97 -10.52 24.87
C PRO A 710 -17.52 -11.30 26.08
N VAL A 711 -16.63 -11.83 26.90
CA VAL A 711 -17.02 -12.75 27.97
C VAL A 711 -16.51 -12.35 29.34
N ALA A 712 -17.26 -12.74 30.36
CA ALA A 712 -16.90 -12.56 31.76
C ALA A 712 -15.73 -13.47 32.15
N TRP A 713 -15.08 -13.14 33.26
CA TRP A 713 -13.96 -13.89 33.80
C TRP A 713 -14.39 -15.27 34.32
N ARG A 714 -13.49 -16.25 34.17
CA ARG A 714 -13.61 -17.58 34.77
C ARG A 714 -12.27 -18.05 35.32
N ALA A 715 -12.32 -18.87 36.35
CA ALA A 715 -11.13 -19.45 36.98
C ALA A 715 -10.41 -20.50 36.12
N ASP A 716 -11.11 -21.17 35.20
CA ASP A 716 -10.55 -22.20 34.31
C ASP A 716 -9.88 -21.63 33.05
N GLY A 717 -10.11 -20.34 32.74
CA GLY A 717 -9.56 -19.67 31.54
C GLY A 717 -10.25 -20.01 30.23
N GLU A 718 -11.29 -20.86 30.24
CA GLU A 718 -12.04 -21.28 29.05
C GLU A 718 -13.05 -20.20 28.65
N LEU A 719 -12.59 -19.23 27.86
CA LEU A 719 -13.38 -18.05 27.44
C LEU A 719 -14.70 -18.45 26.76
N CYS A 720 -14.69 -19.49 25.90
CA CYS A 720 -15.90 -19.95 25.22
C CYS A 720 -16.89 -20.73 26.10
N ASN A 721 -16.59 -20.96 27.38
CA ASN A 721 -17.58 -21.48 28.33
C ASN A 721 -18.09 -20.40 29.30
N ALA A 722 -17.60 -19.15 29.16
CA ALA A 722 -18.02 -18.01 29.97
C ALA A 722 -19.30 -17.35 29.46
N SER A 723 -19.99 -16.64 30.37
CA SER A 723 -21.16 -15.84 30.05
C SER A 723 -20.77 -14.58 29.29
N THR A 724 -21.58 -14.19 28.31
CA THR A 724 -21.38 -12.97 27.52
C THR A 724 -21.59 -11.71 28.37
N THR A 725 -20.71 -10.72 28.22
CA THR A 725 -20.89 -9.37 28.77
C THR A 725 -21.71 -8.51 27.78
N ARG A 726 -23.02 -8.48 27.96
CA ARG A 726 -24.01 -7.85 27.07
C ARG A 726 -23.99 -6.34 27.07
N ASN A 727 -23.39 -5.72 28.08
CA ASN A 727 -23.24 -4.26 28.15
C ASN A 727 -21.97 -3.76 27.46
N TYR A 728 -21.08 -4.65 27.01
CA TYR A 728 -19.90 -4.23 26.25
C TYR A 728 -20.29 -3.57 24.92
N ARG A 729 -19.71 -2.41 24.64
CA ARG A 729 -19.86 -1.66 23.39
C ARG A 729 -18.51 -1.04 23.07
N GLN A 730 -17.96 -1.38 21.92
CA GLN A 730 -16.74 -0.76 21.45
C GLN A 730 -16.68 -0.90 19.93
N ASP A 731 -16.20 0.14 19.27
CA ASP A 731 -15.93 0.16 17.84
C ASP A 731 -14.47 -0.19 17.57
N ARG A 732 -14.16 -0.49 16.30
CA ARG A 732 -12.79 -0.67 15.81
C ARG A 732 -11.99 -1.74 16.56
N LEU A 733 -12.58 -2.91 16.80
CA LEU A 733 -11.85 -4.07 17.31
C LEU A 733 -11.09 -4.73 16.18
N GLN A 734 -9.78 -4.88 16.35
CA GLN A 734 -8.93 -5.44 15.30
C GLN A 734 -9.06 -6.97 15.24
N LEU A 735 -9.27 -7.49 14.03
CA LEU A 735 -9.35 -8.90 13.70
C LEU A 735 -8.17 -9.27 12.79
N ARG A 736 -7.37 -10.26 13.20
CA ARG A 736 -6.17 -10.67 12.45
C ARG A 736 -6.08 -12.19 12.27
N PRO A 737 -5.50 -12.67 11.16
CA PRO A 737 -5.12 -14.06 11.05
C PRO A 737 -3.81 -14.31 11.81
N VAL A 738 -3.71 -15.49 12.40
CA VAL A 738 -2.45 -16.00 12.98
C VAL A 738 -2.15 -17.32 12.28
N VAL A 739 -1.07 -17.35 11.49
CA VAL A 739 -0.65 -18.57 10.80
C VAL A 739 -0.16 -19.61 11.78
N LEU A 740 -0.63 -20.85 11.61
CA LEU A 740 -0.14 -22.03 12.31
C LEU A 740 0.77 -22.85 11.39
N THR A 741 0.33 -23.09 10.16
CA THR A 741 1.09 -23.80 9.13
C THR A 741 0.84 -23.20 7.74
N PRO A 742 1.87 -23.02 6.90
CA PRO A 742 3.29 -23.18 7.24
C PRO A 742 3.71 -22.23 8.37
N SER A 743 4.52 -22.69 9.31
CA SER A 743 4.81 -21.89 10.50
C SER A 743 5.69 -20.69 10.14
N SER A 744 5.55 -19.58 10.86
CA SER A 744 6.42 -18.41 10.65
C SER A 744 7.91 -18.70 10.86
N ALA A 745 8.27 -19.77 11.59
CA ALA A 745 9.65 -20.20 11.78
C ALA A 745 10.31 -20.73 10.49
N ILE A 746 9.52 -21.17 9.51
CA ILE A 746 9.99 -21.63 8.20
C ILE A 746 9.67 -20.65 7.07
N GLY A 747 9.21 -19.43 7.39
CA GLY A 747 8.87 -18.41 6.39
C GLY A 747 7.37 -18.27 6.09
N GLY A 748 6.50 -19.06 6.71
CA GLY A 748 5.06 -18.94 6.49
C GLY A 748 4.49 -17.61 6.97
N VAL A 749 3.64 -16.99 6.16
CA VAL A 749 3.04 -15.68 6.45
C VAL A 749 1.56 -15.80 6.85
N ALA A 750 1.08 -14.85 7.65
CA ALA A 750 -0.31 -14.82 8.09
C ALA A 750 -1.29 -14.32 7.03
N GLY A 751 -0.79 -13.59 6.03
CA GLY A 751 -1.63 -12.80 5.15
C GLY A 751 -2.41 -11.74 5.91
N ARG A 752 -3.57 -11.37 5.38
CA ARG A 752 -4.49 -10.38 5.94
C ARG A 752 -5.93 -10.90 5.98
N VAL A 753 -6.74 -10.22 6.78
CA VAL A 753 -8.20 -10.32 6.67
C VAL A 753 -8.64 -9.43 5.49
N LEU A 754 -9.32 -10.03 4.52
CA LEU A 754 -9.88 -9.35 3.34
C LEU A 754 -11.30 -8.84 3.56
N THR A 755 -12.01 -9.45 4.50
CA THR A 755 -13.35 -9.05 4.91
C THR A 755 -13.44 -9.26 6.41
N PRO A 756 -13.76 -8.23 7.21
CA PRO A 756 -13.92 -6.83 6.80
C PRO A 756 -12.62 -6.22 6.22
N VAL A 757 -12.76 -5.32 5.24
CA VAL A 757 -11.61 -4.76 4.46
C VAL A 757 -10.61 -4.02 5.34
N ASP A 758 -11.10 -3.35 6.39
CA ASP A 758 -10.25 -2.57 7.28
C ASP A 758 -9.63 -3.44 8.39
N GLU A 759 -9.82 -4.76 8.40
CA GLU A 759 -9.41 -5.68 9.48
C GLU A 759 -10.02 -5.33 10.86
N HIS A 760 -11.06 -4.52 10.90
CA HIS A 760 -11.75 -4.15 12.13
C HIS A 760 -13.24 -4.45 12.03
N TYR A 761 -13.83 -4.75 13.17
CA TYR A 761 -15.27 -4.86 13.32
C TYR A 761 -15.76 -4.03 14.52
N ASP A 762 -17.03 -3.66 14.50
CA ASP A 762 -17.64 -2.90 15.58
C ASP A 762 -18.49 -3.83 16.44
N HIS A 763 -18.21 -3.88 17.75
CA HIS A 763 -18.97 -4.68 18.70
C HIS A 763 -20.20 -3.91 19.20
N LEU A 764 -21.13 -3.65 18.29
CA LEU A 764 -22.35 -2.86 18.51
C LEU A 764 -23.61 -3.67 18.17
N PRO A 765 -24.76 -3.41 18.83
CA PRO A 765 -26.02 -4.05 18.50
C PRO A 765 -26.51 -3.58 17.13
N PRO A 766 -27.10 -4.45 16.29
CA PRO A 766 -27.62 -4.11 14.96
C PRO A 766 -28.93 -3.28 14.99
N GLY A 767 -29.14 -2.47 16.04
CA GLY A 767 -30.35 -1.70 16.28
C GLY A 767 -30.49 -1.29 17.76
N LEU A 768 -31.73 -1.13 18.23
CA LEU A 768 -32.00 -0.85 19.64
C LEU A 768 -31.46 -1.98 20.54
N PRO A 769 -30.88 -1.68 21.70
CA PRO A 769 -30.19 -2.65 22.56
C PRO A 769 -31.13 -3.67 23.25
N ALA A 770 -32.45 -3.49 23.15
CA ALA A 770 -33.44 -4.38 23.76
C ALA A 770 -33.27 -5.82 23.25
N ASN A 771 -33.14 -6.78 24.16
CA ASN A 771 -32.91 -8.21 23.89
C ASN A 771 -31.60 -8.57 23.16
N TRP A 772 -30.63 -7.65 23.06
CA TRP A 772 -29.32 -8.01 22.53
C TRP A 772 -28.59 -8.98 23.47
N ASP A 773 -28.07 -10.06 22.91
CA ASP A 773 -27.38 -11.14 23.63
C ASP A 773 -25.87 -10.89 23.77
N GLY A 774 -25.37 -9.79 23.19
CA GLY A 774 -23.95 -9.41 23.21
C GLY A 774 -23.12 -10.08 22.11
N THR A 775 -23.75 -10.79 21.18
CA THR A 775 -23.09 -11.52 20.10
C THR A 775 -23.03 -10.67 18.83
N VAL A 776 -21.91 -10.74 18.12
CA VAL A 776 -21.75 -10.21 16.76
C VAL A 776 -21.35 -11.36 15.83
N ALA A 777 -21.96 -11.43 14.66
CA ALA A 777 -21.60 -12.36 13.60
C ALA A 777 -20.91 -11.58 12.49
N GLU A 778 -19.66 -11.92 12.20
CA GLU A 778 -18.85 -11.29 11.16
C GLU A 778 -18.55 -12.27 10.03
N ASP A 779 -18.62 -11.78 8.80
CA ASP A 779 -18.12 -12.51 7.64
C ASP A 779 -16.62 -12.23 7.49
N VAL A 780 -15.84 -13.32 7.50
CA VAL A 780 -14.38 -13.27 7.45
C VAL A 780 -13.87 -13.90 6.16
N ALA A 781 -12.97 -13.22 5.46
CA ALA A 781 -12.22 -13.79 4.34
C ALA A 781 -10.72 -13.61 4.59
N LEU A 782 -9.91 -14.63 4.30
CA LEU A 782 -8.45 -14.59 4.49
C LEU A 782 -7.73 -14.55 3.15
N SER A 783 -6.58 -13.88 3.11
CA SER A 783 -5.81 -13.72 1.88
C SER A 783 -4.84 -14.86 1.59
N GLU A 784 -4.55 -15.75 2.54
CA GLU A 784 -3.37 -16.62 2.42
C GLU A 784 -3.70 -18.11 2.57
N VAL A 785 -2.92 -18.94 1.88
CA VAL A 785 -2.94 -20.41 1.96
C VAL A 785 -2.34 -20.85 3.29
N GLY A 786 -2.92 -21.85 3.93
CA GLY A 786 -2.46 -22.25 5.25
C GLY A 786 -3.55 -22.72 6.18
N VAL A 787 -3.18 -22.93 7.45
CA VAL A 787 -4.13 -23.10 8.55
C VAL A 787 -3.92 -21.97 9.54
N PHE A 788 -5.01 -21.30 9.92
CA PHE A 788 -4.98 -20.08 10.71
C PHE A 788 -5.84 -20.18 11.97
N ARG A 789 -5.54 -19.33 12.96
CA ARG A 789 -6.49 -18.86 13.98
C ARG A 789 -6.91 -17.45 13.64
N LEU A 790 -8.08 -17.05 14.13
CA LEU A 790 -8.49 -15.67 14.19
C LEU A 790 -8.15 -15.08 15.55
N ARG A 791 -7.62 -13.86 15.55
CA ARG A 791 -7.24 -13.12 16.74
C ARG A 791 -8.02 -11.83 16.83
N VAL A 792 -8.58 -11.55 18.01
CA VAL A 792 -9.16 -10.24 18.34
C VAL A 792 -8.20 -9.47 19.25
N GLU A 793 -7.79 -8.28 18.81
CA GLU A 793 -6.93 -7.35 19.53
C GLU A 793 -7.75 -6.08 19.89
N PRO A 794 -8.43 -6.06 21.06
CA PRO A 794 -9.26 -4.93 21.44
C PRO A 794 -8.41 -3.71 21.85
N PRO A 795 -8.82 -2.47 21.49
CA PRO A 795 -8.26 -1.26 22.10
C PRO A 795 -8.57 -1.21 23.61
N PRO A 796 -7.88 -0.38 24.42
CA PRO A 796 -8.24 -0.19 25.82
C PRO A 796 -9.71 0.23 25.98
N TYR A 797 -10.48 -0.57 26.71
CA TYR A 797 -11.89 -0.31 26.99
C TYR A 797 -12.01 0.69 28.15
N LEU A 798 -12.52 1.89 27.86
CA LEU A 798 -12.68 2.98 28.83
C LEU A 798 -11.39 3.32 29.60
N GLY A 799 -10.23 3.17 28.93
CA GLY A 799 -8.89 3.40 29.51
C GLY A 799 -8.23 2.17 30.14
N VAL A 800 -8.91 1.02 30.17
CA VAL A 800 -8.41 -0.21 30.78
C VAL A 800 -8.12 -1.27 29.71
N THR A 801 -6.96 -1.90 29.77
CA THR A 801 -6.56 -2.93 28.79
C THR A 801 -7.45 -4.17 28.86
N VAL A 802 -7.88 -4.66 27.69
CA VAL A 802 -8.57 -5.95 27.53
C VAL A 802 -7.60 -6.97 26.92
N PRO A 803 -7.51 -8.22 27.42
CA PRO A 803 -6.62 -9.22 26.87
C PRO A 803 -6.95 -9.62 25.42
N VAL A 804 -5.91 -9.86 24.61
CA VAL A 804 -6.00 -10.46 23.27
C VAL A 804 -6.57 -11.88 23.35
N SER A 805 -7.40 -12.26 22.38
CA SER A 805 -8.03 -13.59 22.34
C SER A 805 -7.84 -14.26 20.99
N ASP A 806 -7.62 -15.57 20.99
CA ASP A 806 -7.42 -16.41 19.80
C ASP A 806 -8.54 -17.44 19.68
N SER A 807 -8.97 -17.73 18.45
CA SER A 807 -9.89 -18.83 18.15
C SER A 807 -9.20 -20.19 18.19
N ALA A 808 -9.99 -21.26 18.19
CA ALA A 808 -9.49 -22.56 17.72
C ALA A 808 -9.03 -22.47 16.25
N PRO A 809 -8.15 -23.37 15.76
CA PRO A 809 -7.75 -23.36 14.36
C PRO A 809 -8.96 -23.54 13.44
N VAL A 810 -9.05 -22.74 12.37
CA VAL A 810 -10.22 -22.71 11.49
C VAL A 810 -10.24 -23.94 10.56
N GLY A 811 -9.26 -24.08 9.68
CA GLY A 811 -9.16 -25.15 8.69
C GLY A 811 -8.13 -24.84 7.60
N ARG A 812 -7.94 -25.75 6.62
CA ARG A 812 -6.96 -25.61 5.54
C ARG A 812 -7.49 -24.72 4.41
N PHE A 813 -6.82 -23.60 4.17
CA PHE A 813 -7.08 -22.71 3.04
C PHE A 813 -6.17 -23.07 1.88
N ILE A 814 -6.72 -23.09 0.67
CA ILE A 814 -6.03 -23.42 -0.59
C ILE A 814 -6.16 -22.27 -1.59
N PRO A 815 -5.34 -22.19 -2.66
CA PRO A 815 -5.47 -21.12 -3.63
C PRO A 815 -6.83 -21.07 -4.31
N ARG A 816 -7.19 -19.90 -4.83
CA ARG A 816 -8.42 -19.73 -5.62
C ARG A 816 -8.33 -20.48 -6.94
N HIS A 817 -7.20 -20.29 -7.63
CA HIS A 817 -6.84 -20.92 -8.90
C HIS A 817 -5.31 -20.89 -9.04
N LEU A 818 -4.79 -21.60 -10.05
CA LEU A 818 -3.37 -21.59 -10.40
C LEU A 818 -3.14 -20.78 -11.68
N LYS A 819 -1.91 -20.34 -11.89
CA LYS A 819 -1.43 -19.90 -13.19
C LYS A 819 -0.16 -20.65 -13.55
N ALA A 820 -0.04 -20.95 -14.84
CA ALA A 820 1.12 -21.61 -15.42
C ALA A 820 1.79 -20.67 -16.42
N LYS A 821 3.12 -20.57 -16.34
CA LYS A 821 3.94 -19.83 -17.29
C LYS A 821 4.99 -20.78 -17.86
N ILE A 822 5.09 -20.84 -19.19
CA ILE A 822 6.07 -21.67 -19.89
C ILE A 822 7.09 -20.73 -20.54
N GLU A 823 8.37 -21.02 -20.33
CA GLU A 823 9.48 -20.30 -20.95
C GLU A 823 10.50 -21.27 -21.54
N GLY A 824 11.33 -20.80 -22.47
CA GLY A 824 12.43 -21.57 -23.02
C GLY A 824 12.89 -21.01 -24.35
N VAL A 825 14.19 -21.08 -24.61
CA VAL A 825 14.82 -20.44 -25.77
C VAL A 825 15.85 -21.38 -26.36
N LEU A 826 15.73 -21.66 -27.66
CA LEU A 826 16.79 -22.31 -28.42
C LEU A 826 17.69 -21.26 -29.07
N LYS A 827 18.85 -21.67 -29.55
CA LYS A 827 19.70 -20.83 -30.38
C LYS A 827 19.67 -21.34 -31.81
N ALA A 828 18.94 -20.63 -32.67
CA ALA A 828 18.84 -20.97 -34.08
C ALA A 828 20.24 -21.12 -34.72
N GLY A 829 20.42 -22.19 -35.50
CA GLY A 829 21.66 -22.48 -36.22
C GLY A 829 21.96 -21.47 -37.32
N CYS A 830 20.93 -20.92 -37.96
CA CYS A 830 21.03 -19.91 -38.99
C CYS A 830 19.91 -18.86 -38.90
N GLY A 831 20.22 -17.67 -38.42
CA GLY A 831 19.24 -16.58 -38.32
C GLY A 831 18.10 -16.92 -37.37
N VAL A 832 16.96 -17.38 -37.89
CA VAL A 832 15.73 -17.69 -37.14
C VAL A 832 15.38 -19.17 -37.08
N PHE A 833 16.12 -20.03 -37.80
CA PHE A 833 15.81 -21.46 -37.90
C PHE A 833 17.07 -22.33 -37.77
N SER A 834 16.86 -23.63 -37.62
CA SER A 834 17.87 -24.68 -37.66
C SER A 834 17.45 -25.78 -38.62
N TYR A 835 18.40 -26.52 -39.16
CA TYR A 835 18.07 -27.67 -40.00
C TYR A 835 17.80 -28.92 -39.18
N GLN A 836 16.95 -29.81 -39.69
CA GLN A 836 16.81 -31.15 -39.11
C GLN A 836 18.14 -31.92 -39.21
N ASP A 837 18.40 -32.80 -38.25
CA ASP A 837 19.71 -33.38 -37.89
C ASP A 837 20.77 -32.39 -37.40
N GLN A 838 20.56 -31.06 -37.46
CA GLN A 838 21.48 -30.08 -36.89
C GLN A 838 21.32 -30.05 -35.36
N PRO A 839 22.41 -30.21 -34.59
CA PRO A 839 22.39 -29.95 -33.15
C PRO A 839 22.16 -28.47 -32.85
N VAL A 840 21.18 -28.18 -32.01
CA VAL A 840 20.74 -26.82 -31.63
C VAL A 840 21.02 -26.60 -30.15
N VAL A 841 21.66 -25.49 -29.79
CA VAL A 841 21.92 -25.16 -28.38
C VAL A 841 20.62 -24.77 -27.71
N VAL A 842 20.40 -25.28 -26.51
CA VAL A 842 19.38 -24.75 -25.59
C VAL A 842 19.97 -23.52 -24.90
N ALA A 843 19.52 -22.33 -25.30
CA ALA A 843 20.02 -21.06 -24.75
C ALA A 843 19.42 -20.75 -23.38
N ALA A 844 18.15 -21.10 -23.19
CA ALA A 844 17.47 -21.15 -21.90
C ALA A 844 16.63 -22.43 -21.86
N PRO A 845 16.78 -23.28 -20.83
CA PRO A 845 16.06 -24.54 -20.75
C PRO A 845 14.55 -24.29 -20.70
N PRO A 846 13.75 -25.17 -21.31
CA PRO A 846 12.32 -25.17 -21.11
C PRO A 846 11.96 -25.25 -19.63
N ALA A 847 11.09 -24.35 -19.17
CA ALA A 847 10.66 -24.28 -17.79
C ALA A 847 9.15 -24.04 -17.69
N LEU A 848 8.51 -24.68 -16.71
CA LEU A 848 7.12 -24.46 -16.31
C LEU A 848 7.11 -23.93 -14.88
N THR A 849 6.67 -22.68 -14.71
CA THR A 849 6.40 -22.10 -13.39
C THR A 849 4.91 -22.16 -13.08
N ILE A 850 4.55 -22.75 -11.95
CA ILE A 850 3.17 -22.81 -11.43
C ILE A 850 3.09 -21.94 -10.19
N THR A 851 2.10 -21.05 -10.13
CA THR A 851 1.90 -20.11 -9.02
C THR A 851 0.47 -20.21 -8.48
N GLY A 852 0.33 -20.21 -7.15
CA GLY A 852 -0.97 -20.14 -6.48
C GLY A 852 -1.51 -18.71 -6.40
N TYR A 853 -2.77 -18.50 -6.76
CA TYR A 853 -3.39 -17.17 -6.74
C TYR A 853 -4.65 -17.11 -5.87
N GLY A 854 -4.81 -16.01 -5.14
CA GLY A 854 -6.04 -15.56 -4.52
C GLY A 854 -6.74 -14.48 -5.35
N VAL A 855 -7.95 -14.09 -4.92
CA VAL A 855 -8.71 -12.98 -5.52
C VAL A 855 -9.28 -12.10 -4.41
N ALA A 856 -9.06 -10.79 -4.51
CA ALA A 856 -9.64 -9.77 -3.64
C ALA A 856 -10.04 -8.57 -4.51
N ASP A 857 -11.25 -8.04 -4.29
CA ASP A 857 -11.78 -6.88 -5.02
C ASP A 857 -11.71 -6.99 -6.56
N GLY A 858 -11.83 -8.22 -7.07
CA GLY A 858 -11.75 -8.51 -8.50
C GLY A 858 -10.32 -8.56 -9.07
N ALA A 859 -9.30 -8.31 -8.26
CA ALA A 859 -7.89 -8.42 -8.62
C ALA A 859 -7.28 -9.74 -8.10
N GLU A 860 -6.41 -10.33 -8.91
CA GLU A 860 -5.67 -11.54 -8.57
C GLU A 860 -4.35 -11.18 -7.89
N TYR A 861 -3.96 -11.93 -6.86
CA TYR A 861 -2.67 -11.76 -6.17
C TYR A 861 -2.06 -13.14 -5.86
N PRO A 862 -0.73 -13.29 -5.88
CA PRO A 862 -0.08 -14.55 -5.54
C PRO A 862 -0.22 -14.85 -4.04
N THR A 863 -0.36 -16.13 -3.68
CA THR A 863 -0.41 -16.61 -2.30
C THR A 863 0.96 -17.14 -1.90
N GLU A 864 1.62 -16.48 -0.95
CA GLU A 864 3.01 -16.73 -0.57
C GLU A 864 3.21 -18.13 0.03
N ASN A 865 2.21 -18.70 0.68
CA ASN A 865 2.37 -19.98 1.38
C ASN A 865 2.13 -21.22 0.51
N TYR A 866 1.78 -21.07 -0.77
CA TYR A 866 1.35 -22.21 -1.59
C TYR A 866 2.48 -23.18 -1.94
N ASP A 867 3.70 -22.70 -2.10
CA ASP A 867 4.90 -23.49 -2.42
C ASP A 867 5.40 -24.33 -1.24
N PHE A 868 4.77 -24.24 -0.07
CA PHE A 868 5.16 -25.03 1.10
C PHE A 868 4.66 -26.47 1.08
N ASP A 869 5.43 -27.36 1.69
CA ASP A 869 5.08 -28.78 1.82
C ASP A 869 3.75 -28.98 2.56
N GLY A 870 2.90 -29.85 2.02
CA GLY A 870 1.54 -30.09 2.51
C GLY A 870 0.48 -29.12 1.98
N PHE A 871 0.89 -28.07 1.26
CA PHE A 871 0.01 -27.17 0.50
C PHE A 871 0.26 -27.27 -1.00
N TRP A 872 1.50 -27.55 -1.41
CA TRP A 872 1.84 -27.90 -2.78
C TRP A 872 1.19 -29.25 -3.16
N GLY A 873 0.07 -29.19 -3.87
CA GLY A 873 -0.80 -30.35 -4.09
C GLY A 873 -0.43 -31.25 -5.28
N PHE A 874 0.78 -31.16 -5.83
CA PHE A 874 1.21 -31.99 -6.96
C PHE A 874 1.93 -33.27 -6.48
N ASP A 875 1.32 -34.43 -6.69
CA ASP A 875 1.90 -35.75 -6.32
C ASP A 875 3.09 -36.16 -7.21
N SER A 876 3.19 -35.58 -8.42
CA SER A 876 4.25 -35.85 -9.38
C SER A 876 4.47 -34.64 -10.29
N SER A 877 5.70 -34.46 -10.78
CA SER A 877 6.02 -33.38 -11.72
C SER A 877 5.13 -33.43 -12.96
N PRO A 878 4.60 -32.29 -13.44
CA PRO A 878 3.89 -32.21 -14.71
C PRO A 878 4.76 -32.71 -15.87
N VAL A 879 4.15 -33.33 -16.88
CA VAL A 879 4.87 -33.88 -18.05
C VAL A 879 4.41 -33.16 -19.32
N PRO A 880 5.31 -32.51 -20.09
CA PRO A 880 4.91 -31.83 -21.30
C PRO A 880 4.71 -32.81 -22.46
N ARG A 881 3.84 -32.43 -23.38
CA ARG A 881 3.85 -32.94 -24.76
C ARG A 881 4.71 -32.03 -25.64
N TRP A 882 5.61 -32.63 -26.41
CA TRP A 882 6.47 -31.96 -27.37
C TRP A 882 5.83 -32.02 -28.75
N LEU A 883 5.17 -30.93 -29.15
CA LEU A 883 4.38 -30.88 -30.37
C LEU A 883 4.97 -29.88 -31.37
N ALA A 884 4.60 -30.01 -32.64
CA ALA A 884 4.71 -28.89 -33.56
C ALA A 884 3.69 -27.80 -33.18
N ALA A 885 4.02 -26.53 -33.41
CA ALA A 885 3.15 -25.39 -33.10
C ALA A 885 1.79 -25.39 -33.81
N ASP A 886 1.61 -26.15 -34.88
CA ASP A 886 0.31 -26.37 -35.52
C ASP A 886 -0.57 -27.43 -34.80
N GLY A 887 -0.03 -28.04 -33.74
CA GLY A 887 -0.67 -28.98 -32.83
C GLY A 887 -0.89 -30.39 -33.37
N ASN A 888 -0.51 -30.67 -34.62
CA ASN A 888 -0.89 -31.92 -35.31
C ASN A 888 0.19 -33.00 -35.32
N LEU A 889 1.43 -32.64 -34.97
CA LEU A 889 2.59 -33.53 -35.01
C LEU A 889 3.19 -33.70 -33.62
N ASP A 890 3.28 -34.95 -33.15
CA ASP A 890 4.08 -35.33 -31.99
C ASP A 890 5.56 -35.41 -32.40
N LEU A 891 6.40 -34.55 -31.82
CA LEU A 891 7.82 -34.49 -32.13
C LEU A 891 8.63 -35.54 -31.37
N THR A 892 8.09 -36.09 -30.29
CA THR A 892 8.76 -37.04 -29.38
C THR A 892 9.45 -38.22 -30.08
N PRO A 893 8.89 -38.83 -31.15
CA PRO A 893 9.53 -39.96 -31.84
C PRO A 893 10.86 -39.62 -32.51
N ARG A 894 11.11 -38.34 -32.82
CA ARG A 894 12.26 -37.86 -33.61
C ARG A 894 13.01 -36.71 -32.95
N LEU A 895 12.54 -36.19 -31.82
CA LEU A 895 13.24 -35.18 -31.03
C LEU A 895 14.12 -35.85 -29.98
N ASP A 896 15.42 -35.58 -30.08
CA ASP A 896 16.44 -36.05 -29.16
C ASP A 896 17.03 -34.89 -28.34
N GLN A 897 17.46 -35.19 -27.12
CA GLN A 897 18.24 -34.32 -26.24
C GLN A 897 19.66 -34.84 -26.05
N GLY A 898 20.58 -33.95 -25.70
CA GLY A 898 21.92 -34.33 -25.27
C GLY A 898 22.58 -33.32 -24.34
N GLU A 899 23.50 -33.82 -23.52
CA GLU A 899 24.30 -33.04 -22.56
C GLU A 899 25.81 -33.10 -22.88
N GLY A 900 26.52 -32.03 -22.53
CA GLY A 900 27.96 -31.90 -22.59
C GLY A 900 28.50 -31.35 -23.91
N ILE A 901 29.73 -31.77 -24.25
CA ILE A 901 30.44 -31.26 -25.44
C ILE A 901 29.90 -31.96 -26.68
N LEU A 902 29.57 -31.17 -27.71
CA LEU A 902 28.92 -31.62 -28.94
C LEU A 902 29.59 -32.82 -29.64
N GLU A 903 30.92 -32.88 -29.64
CA GLU A 903 31.68 -33.97 -30.30
C GLU A 903 31.51 -35.34 -29.63
N THR A 904 31.09 -35.37 -28.36
CA THR A 904 30.96 -36.57 -27.54
C THR A 904 29.54 -36.79 -27.02
N VAL A 905 28.59 -35.94 -27.45
CA VAL A 905 27.21 -35.98 -26.98
C VAL A 905 26.57 -37.34 -27.29
N THR A 906 25.91 -37.92 -26.30
CA THR A 906 25.09 -39.13 -26.50
C THR A 906 23.63 -38.69 -26.58
N TRP A 907 23.01 -38.92 -27.73
CA TRP A 907 21.61 -38.54 -27.97
C TRP A 907 20.66 -39.51 -27.29
N GLN A 908 19.68 -38.97 -26.57
CA GLN A 908 18.59 -39.71 -25.94
C GLN A 908 17.26 -39.12 -26.39
N SER A 909 16.20 -39.92 -26.37
CA SER A 909 14.87 -39.41 -26.75
C SER A 909 14.42 -38.36 -25.74
N ILE A 910 13.78 -37.29 -26.23
CA ILE A 910 13.27 -36.20 -25.38
C ILE A 910 12.29 -36.70 -24.30
N LYS A 911 11.61 -37.83 -24.53
CA LYS A 911 10.69 -38.46 -23.57
C LYS A 911 11.36 -38.87 -22.25
N ASP A 912 12.67 -39.13 -22.29
CA ASP A 912 13.45 -39.59 -21.14
C ASP A 912 14.01 -38.41 -20.33
N LEU A 913 13.73 -37.16 -20.77
CA LEU A 913 14.14 -35.94 -20.09
C LEU A 913 13.23 -35.66 -18.89
N ALA A 914 13.76 -35.85 -17.68
CA ALA A 914 13.08 -35.55 -16.44
C ALA A 914 13.37 -34.10 -15.99
N PRO A 915 12.39 -33.38 -15.44
CA PRO A 915 12.62 -32.03 -14.95
C PRO A 915 13.35 -32.00 -13.60
N SER A 916 14.11 -30.95 -13.36
CA SER A 916 14.54 -30.51 -12.03
C SER A 916 13.49 -29.57 -11.43
N GLU A 917 13.29 -29.60 -10.11
CA GLU A 917 12.35 -28.73 -9.39
C GLU A 917 13.10 -27.68 -8.56
N SER A 918 12.56 -26.46 -8.49
CA SER A 918 13.07 -25.33 -7.70
C SER A 918 11.92 -24.46 -7.17
N GLY A 919 12.19 -23.63 -6.16
CA GLY A 919 11.18 -22.77 -5.50
C GLY A 919 10.44 -23.45 -4.34
N GLU A 920 10.91 -24.59 -3.86
CA GLU A 920 10.26 -25.30 -2.75
C GLU A 920 10.51 -24.60 -1.40
N ASN A 921 9.42 -24.24 -0.70
CA ASN A 921 9.42 -23.67 0.65
C ASN A 921 10.22 -22.33 0.77
N ASP A 922 10.24 -21.50 -0.28
CA ASP A 922 10.89 -20.18 -0.24
C ASP A 922 9.90 -19.01 -0.01
N GLY A 923 8.60 -19.30 -0.06
CA GLY A 923 7.53 -18.37 0.28
C GLY A 923 7.15 -17.39 -0.82
N ASP A 924 7.51 -17.65 -2.07
CA ASP A 924 7.06 -16.86 -3.21
C ASP A 924 5.75 -17.38 -3.86
N GLY A 925 5.21 -18.49 -3.34
CA GLY A 925 3.96 -19.08 -3.81
C GLY A 925 4.04 -19.82 -5.14
N GLN A 926 5.24 -20.08 -5.66
CA GLN A 926 5.45 -20.76 -6.93
C GLN A 926 6.56 -21.82 -6.88
N ARG A 927 6.43 -22.86 -7.70
CA ARG A 927 7.54 -23.78 -8.00
C ARG A 927 7.74 -23.89 -9.49
N THR A 928 9.00 -24.13 -9.89
CA THR A 928 9.43 -24.19 -11.29
C THR A 928 10.04 -25.56 -11.62
N TYR A 929 9.51 -26.20 -12.66
CA TYR A 929 10.04 -27.43 -13.24
C TYR A 929 10.84 -27.11 -14.50
N THR A 930 12.11 -27.52 -14.56
CA THR A 930 13.05 -27.19 -15.64
C THR A 930 13.55 -28.45 -16.35
N TRP A 931 13.38 -28.53 -17.67
CA TRP A 931 13.88 -29.63 -18.51
C TRP A 931 15.26 -29.27 -19.06
N ASP A 932 16.29 -29.54 -18.26
CA ASP A 932 17.68 -29.17 -18.56
C ASP A 932 18.30 -30.07 -19.65
N ALA A 933 18.73 -29.48 -20.76
CA ALA A 933 19.54 -30.12 -21.77
C ALA A 933 20.48 -29.08 -22.39
N ASP A 934 21.67 -29.48 -22.85
CA ASP A 934 22.58 -28.55 -23.56
C ASP A 934 22.21 -28.44 -25.05
N TRP A 935 21.71 -29.53 -25.63
CA TRP A 935 21.46 -29.68 -27.05
C TRP A 935 20.12 -30.35 -27.33
N LEU A 936 19.43 -29.86 -28.36
CA LEU A 936 18.31 -30.55 -29.00
C LEU A 936 18.65 -30.88 -30.46
N ARG A 937 18.06 -31.95 -30.97
CA ARG A 937 18.11 -32.30 -32.40
C ARG A 937 16.85 -33.02 -32.82
N TYR A 938 16.20 -32.54 -33.87
CA TYR A 938 15.14 -33.28 -34.53
C TYR A 938 15.70 -34.12 -35.68
N GLY A 939 15.65 -35.44 -35.55
CA GLY A 939 16.12 -36.38 -36.56
C GLY A 939 15.24 -36.34 -37.80
N ARG A 940 15.82 -36.39 -39.01
CA ARG A 940 15.05 -36.41 -40.27
C ARG A 940 14.58 -37.80 -40.72
N ALA A 941 13.53 -37.90 -41.53
CA ALA A 941 13.11 -39.16 -42.13
C ALA A 941 14.12 -39.67 -43.19
N ALA A 942 14.05 -40.96 -43.52
CA ALA A 942 14.86 -41.55 -44.59
C ALA A 942 14.46 -41.02 -45.99
N GLN A 943 13.19 -40.67 -46.17
CA GLN A 943 12.66 -39.96 -47.32
C GLN A 943 11.73 -38.85 -46.78
N PRO A 944 11.78 -37.62 -47.34
CA PRO A 944 10.96 -36.52 -46.84
C PRO A 944 9.46 -36.86 -46.84
N ASP A 945 8.79 -36.63 -45.72
CA ASP A 945 7.34 -36.76 -45.57
C ASP A 945 6.73 -35.50 -44.95
N ALA A 946 5.50 -35.61 -44.44
CA ALA A 946 4.80 -34.48 -43.84
C ALA A 946 5.37 -34.07 -42.48
N ASP A 947 6.02 -34.99 -41.76
CA ASP A 947 6.64 -34.73 -40.45
C ASP A 947 7.98 -33.98 -40.60
N ASP A 948 8.45 -33.81 -41.84
CA ASP A 948 9.63 -33.03 -42.21
C ASP A 948 9.31 -31.59 -42.64
N HIS A 949 8.03 -31.18 -42.65
CA HIS A 949 7.66 -29.79 -42.94
C HIS A 949 8.24 -28.81 -41.89
N PRO A 950 8.38 -27.51 -42.22
CA PRO A 950 8.84 -26.51 -41.26
C PRO A 950 7.92 -26.43 -40.03
N PHE A 951 8.48 -26.49 -38.83
CA PHE A 951 7.73 -26.38 -37.58
C PHE A 951 8.51 -25.64 -36.50
N GLN A 952 7.79 -25.10 -35.51
CA GLN A 952 8.36 -24.63 -34.24
C GLN A 952 7.97 -25.58 -33.12
N VAL A 953 8.79 -25.68 -32.08
CA VAL A 953 8.54 -26.57 -30.94
C VAL A 953 7.54 -25.91 -29.99
N LEU A 954 6.43 -26.59 -29.73
CA LEU A 954 5.39 -26.23 -28.78
C LEU A 954 5.43 -27.18 -27.59
N LEU A 955 5.48 -26.62 -26.39
CA LEU A 955 5.24 -27.35 -25.16
C LEU A 955 3.78 -27.21 -24.78
N HIS A 956 3.12 -28.34 -24.52
CA HIS A 956 1.71 -28.37 -24.14
C HIS A 956 1.53 -29.21 -22.87
N PHE A 957 0.87 -28.62 -21.88
CA PHE A 957 0.44 -29.27 -20.64
C PHE A 957 -1.07 -29.32 -20.60
N THR A 958 -1.62 -30.48 -20.28
CA THR A 958 -3.06 -30.68 -20.17
C THR A 958 -3.59 -30.07 -18.88
N ALA A 959 -4.87 -29.70 -18.85
CA ALA A 959 -5.55 -29.24 -17.64
C ALA A 959 -5.43 -30.24 -16.48
N GLN A 960 -5.36 -31.54 -16.77
CA GLN A 960 -5.17 -32.59 -15.76
C GLN A 960 -3.78 -32.52 -15.11
N GLU A 961 -2.73 -32.26 -15.89
CA GLU A 961 -1.36 -32.09 -15.37
C GLU A 961 -1.19 -30.77 -14.59
N LEU A 962 -2.09 -29.81 -14.82
CA LEU A 962 -2.12 -28.50 -14.16
C LEU A 962 -3.26 -28.39 -13.14
N THR A 963 -3.73 -29.52 -12.61
CA THR A 963 -4.69 -29.59 -11.52
C THR A 963 -4.06 -30.32 -10.34
N ASP A 964 -4.04 -29.67 -9.17
CA ASP A 964 -3.50 -30.25 -7.95
C ASP A 964 -4.48 -31.24 -7.29
N GLY A 965 -4.00 -31.96 -6.26
CA GLY A 965 -4.77 -32.96 -5.52
C GLY A 965 -5.98 -32.40 -4.76
N ASP A 966 -6.01 -31.08 -4.51
CA ASP A 966 -7.14 -30.38 -3.89
C ASP A 966 -8.15 -29.85 -4.94
N GLY A 967 -7.90 -30.12 -6.24
CA GLY A 967 -8.77 -29.73 -7.35
C GLY A 967 -8.63 -28.26 -7.75
N VAL A 968 -7.55 -27.59 -7.37
CA VAL A 968 -7.19 -26.25 -7.85
C VAL A 968 -6.43 -26.40 -9.17
N CYS A 969 -6.84 -25.64 -10.18
CA CYS A 969 -6.33 -25.80 -11.54
C CYS A 969 -5.98 -24.46 -12.18
N THR A 970 -5.26 -24.51 -13.29
CA THR A 970 -4.95 -23.32 -14.09
C THR A 970 -6.20 -22.73 -14.75
N GLY A 971 -6.49 -21.46 -14.43
CA GLY A 971 -7.66 -20.73 -14.95
C GLY A 971 -9.00 -21.13 -14.30
N SER A 972 -10.05 -20.38 -14.62
CA SER A 972 -11.38 -20.53 -13.98
C SER A 972 -12.18 -21.75 -14.44
N THR A 973 -11.82 -22.36 -15.57
CA THR A 973 -12.48 -23.54 -16.15
C THR A 973 -11.58 -24.77 -16.27
N CYS A 974 -10.40 -24.75 -15.63
CA CYS A 974 -9.30 -25.71 -15.83
C CYS A 974 -8.90 -25.83 -17.30
N GLN A 975 -7.80 -25.15 -17.65
CA GLN A 975 -7.37 -25.00 -19.04
C GLN A 975 -6.02 -25.64 -19.27
N ASP A 976 -5.83 -26.15 -20.49
CA ASP A 976 -4.52 -26.52 -20.99
C ASP A 976 -3.64 -25.26 -21.08
N THR A 977 -2.32 -25.41 -20.95
CA THR A 977 -1.36 -24.32 -21.13
C THR A 977 -0.30 -24.74 -22.12
N GLU A 978 -0.02 -23.87 -23.09
CA GLU A 978 0.94 -24.13 -24.14
C GLU A 978 1.75 -22.89 -24.51
N ALA A 979 3.00 -23.09 -24.92
CA ALA A 979 3.87 -22.03 -25.42
C ALA A 979 4.86 -22.56 -26.45
N ILE A 980 5.13 -21.74 -27.46
CA ILE A 980 6.15 -22.01 -28.47
C ILE A 980 7.50 -21.59 -27.90
N LEU A 981 8.50 -22.47 -28.01
CA LEU A 981 9.87 -22.14 -27.62
C LEU A 981 10.47 -21.11 -28.58
N ASP A 982 11.14 -20.10 -28.04
CA ASP A 982 11.74 -19.06 -28.87
C ASP A 982 12.89 -19.63 -29.72
N GLN A 983 13.00 -19.13 -30.96
CA GLN A 983 14.00 -19.54 -31.96
C GLN A 983 14.06 -21.07 -32.23
N SER A 984 12.93 -21.76 -32.08
CA SER A 984 12.82 -23.21 -32.20
C SER A 984 12.36 -23.71 -33.58
N GLU A 985 12.53 -22.92 -34.64
CA GLU A 985 12.09 -23.33 -35.97
C GLU A 985 13.05 -24.36 -36.58
N PHE A 986 12.54 -25.54 -36.95
CA PHE A 986 13.27 -26.59 -37.64
C PHE A 986 12.79 -26.76 -39.07
N ARG A 987 13.74 -26.90 -40.02
CA ARG A 987 13.45 -27.12 -41.45
C ARG A 987 14.27 -28.27 -42.00
N LEU A 988 13.71 -29.10 -42.88
CA LEU A 988 14.51 -30.08 -43.60
C LEU A 988 15.24 -29.41 -44.77
N GLY A 989 16.57 -29.41 -44.75
CA GLY A 989 17.40 -28.77 -45.77
C GLY A 989 18.17 -29.74 -46.66
N ARG A 990 18.57 -29.26 -47.85
CA ARG A 990 19.55 -29.91 -48.71
C ARG A 990 20.35 -28.91 -49.52
N LEU A 991 21.59 -29.25 -49.85
CA LEU A 991 22.36 -28.55 -50.88
C LEU A 991 22.15 -29.23 -52.24
N HIS A 992 21.74 -28.49 -53.26
CA HIS A 992 21.64 -28.98 -54.64
C HIS A 992 22.68 -28.29 -55.53
N ILE A 993 23.50 -29.06 -56.25
CA ILE A 993 24.48 -28.56 -57.23
C ILE A 993 24.07 -29.09 -58.59
N GLY A 994 23.75 -28.18 -59.51
CA GLY A 994 23.39 -28.50 -60.87
C GLY A 994 24.54 -29.08 -61.69
N ASN A 995 24.20 -29.76 -62.78
CA ASN A 995 25.18 -30.24 -63.75
C ASN A 995 25.48 -29.16 -64.79
N GLY A 996 26.67 -29.19 -65.38
CA GLY A 996 27.08 -28.33 -66.49
C GLY A 996 27.76 -29.13 -67.60
N HIS A 997 27.48 -28.75 -68.85
CA HIS A 997 28.11 -29.33 -70.03
C HIS A 997 28.54 -28.22 -71.00
N GLY A 998 29.77 -28.28 -71.50
CA GLY A 998 30.30 -27.22 -72.38
C GLY A 998 31.57 -27.62 -73.11
N SER A 999 32.07 -26.71 -73.94
CA SER A 999 33.37 -26.91 -74.61
C SER A 999 34.51 -26.84 -73.58
N GLU A 1000 35.50 -27.69 -73.77
CA GLU A 1000 36.81 -27.66 -73.09
C GLU A 1000 37.58 -26.34 -73.25
N LEU A 1001 37.15 -25.47 -74.17
CA LEU A 1001 37.72 -24.16 -74.44
C LEU A 1001 36.96 -23.00 -73.75
N GLN A 1002 35.91 -23.29 -72.98
CA GLN A 1002 35.10 -22.29 -72.29
C GLN A 1002 34.99 -22.61 -70.80
N ASP A 1003 34.87 -21.56 -69.99
CA ASP A 1003 34.61 -21.72 -68.57
C ASP A 1003 33.18 -22.28 -68.40
N LEU A 1004 33.03 -23.23 -67.49
CA LEU A 1004 31.79 -23.95 -67.29
C LEU A 1004 31.18 -23.59 -65.93
N SER A 1005 29.88 -23.28 -65.92
CA SER A 1005 29.15 -22.80 -64.75
C SER A 1005 28.19 -23.87 -64.24
N LEU A 1006 28.28 -24.20 -62.95
CA LEU A 1006 27.37 -25.11 -62.25
C LEU A 1006 26.63 -24.31 -61.16
N PRO A 1007 25.31 -24.08 -61.28
CA PRO A 1007 24.54 -23.41 -60.24
C PRO A 1007 24.46 -24.29 -59.00
N TRP A 1008 24.44 -23.68 -57.82
CA TRP A 1008 24.15 -24.36 -56.57
C TRP A 1008 23.14 -23.56 -55.75
N VAL A 1009 22.32 -24.27 -54.98
CA VAL A 1009 21.26 -23.68 -54.15
C VAL A 1009 21.03 -24.55 -52.91
N ILE A 1010 20.85 -23.92 -51.75
CA ILE A 1010 20.32 -24.54 -50.54
C ILE A 1010 18.80 -24.48 -50.64
N GLU A 1011 18.17 -25.63 -50.49
CA GLU A 1011 16.73 -25.77 -50.59
C GLU A 1011 16.15 -26.37 -49.30
N THR A 1012 14.95 -25.95 -48.92
CA THR A 1012 14.18 -26.47 -47.79
C THR A 1012 12.94 -27.20 -48.26
N TRP A 1013 12.57 -28.27 -47.55
CA TRP A 1013 11.34 -29.02 -47.80
C TRP A 1013 10.14 -28.23 -47.28
N GLU A 1014 9.23 -27.90 -48.19
CA GLU A 1014 8.09 -27.04 -47.89
C GLU A 1014 6.81 -27.85 -47.67
N SER A 1015 5.81 -27.22 -47.06
CA SER A 1015 4.44 -27.78 -46.89
C SER A 1015 3.78 -28.25 -48.19
N SER A 1016 4.28 -27.81 -49.34
CA SER A 1016 3.85 -28.23 -50.68
C SER A 1016 4.49 -29.55 -51.15
N ASN A 1017 5.27 -30.23 -50.30
CA ASN A 1017 6.00 -31.46 -50.62
C ASN A 1017 6.99 -31.28 -51.80
N ILE A 1018 7.64 -30.12 -51.85
CA ILE A 1018 8.70 -29.82 -52.80
C ILE A 1018 9.83 -29.07 -52.08
N PHE A 1019 11.03 -29.17 -52.64
CA PHE A 1019 12.16 -28.37 -52.20
C PHE A 1019 12.15 -27.00 -52.90
N LEU A 1020 12.25 -25.92 -52.14
CA LEU A 1020 12.36 -24.54 -52.65
C LEU A 1020 13.63 -23.85 -52.12
N PRO A 1021 14.19 -22.86 -52.83
CA PRO A 1021 15.37 -22.12 -52.36
C PRO A 1021 15.18 -21.45 -51.00
N GLU A 1022 16.14 -21.63 -50.08
CA GLU A 1022 16.09 -21.10 -48.71
C GLU A 1022 16.73 -19.71 -48.63
N ALA A 1023 15.98 -18.68 -48.99
CA ALA A 1023 16.51 -17.32 -49.06
C ALA A 1023 16.99 -16.74 -47.71
N GLY A 1024 16.56 -17.34 -46.59
CA GLY A 1024 16.98 -16.95 -45.24
C GLY A 1024 18.35 -17.47 -44.81
N ASP A 1025 18.95 -18.42 -45.55
CA ASP A 1025 20.24 -19.00 -45.19
C ASP A 1025 21.41 -18.13 -45.66
N ALA A 1026 21.97 -17.35 -44.73
CA ALA A 1026 23.16 -16.55 -44.96
C ALA A 1026 24.44 -17.16 -44.34
N CYS A 1027 24.33 -18.25 -43.58
CA CYS A 1027 25.40 -18.70 -42.69
C CYS A 1027 26.00 -20.06 -43.08
N SER A 1028 25.21 -20.98 -43.65
CA SER A 1028 25.60 -22.37 -43.86
C SER A 1028 26.77 -22.49 -44.84
N ALA A 1029 26.73 -21.77 -45.96
CA ALA A 1029 27.72 -21.89 -47.03
C ALA A 1029 29.15 -21.48 -46.61
N THR A 1030 29.28 -20.64 -45.58
CA THR A 1030 30.57 -20.06 -45.16
C THR A 1030 31.54 -21.08 -44.54
N VAL A 1031 31.04 -22.23 -44.08
CA VAL A 1031 31.84 -23.25 -43.39
C VAL A 1031 32.22 -24.45 -44.26
N TRP A 1032 31.77 -24.53 -45.52
CA TRP A 1032 31.97 -25.71 -46.38
C TRP A 1032 33.38 -25.83 -46.99
N GLY A 1033 34.15 -24.74 -47.01
CA GLY A 1033 35.45 -24.65 -47.67
C GLY A 1033 35.37 -24.66 -49.20
N ASP A 1034 36.52 -24.78 -49.87
CA ASP A 1034 36.61 -24.72 -51.33
C ASP A 1034 36.01 -25.94 -52.03
N ALA A 1035 35.33 -25.69 -53.15
CA ALA A 1035 34.84 -26.75 -54.03
C ALA A 1035 36.01 -27.49 -54.71
N LYS A 1036 35.88 -28.82 -54.85
CA LYS A 1036 36.89 -29.67 -55.48
C LYS A 1036 36.29 -30.59 -56.54
N ALA A 1037 37.14 -30.93 -57.50
CA ALA A 1037 36.87 -31.94 -58.50
C ALA A 1037 37.24 -33.33 -57.99
N THR A 1038 36.34 -34.28 -58.16
CA THR A 1038 36.52 -35.70 -57.85
C THR A 1038 36.07 -36.55 -59.04
N LYS A 1039 36.43 -37.85 -59.03
CA LYS A 1039 35.99 -38.83 -60.05
C LYS A 1039 36.23 -38.35 -61.50
N GLN A 1040 37.40 -37.77 -61.75
CA GLN A 1040 37.78 -37.30 -63.09
C GLN A 1040 37.90 -38.46 -64.07
N THR A 1041 37.46 -38.26 -65.31
CA THR A 1041 37.55 -39.22 -66.42
C THR A 1041 37.99 -38.51 -67.71
N GLY A 1042 38.45 -39.25 -68.72
CA GLY A 1042 38.92 -38.67 -69.99
C GLY A 1042 40.31 -38.05 -69.89
N GLU A 1043 40.55 -36.98 -70.65
CA GLU A 1043 41.84 -36.28 -70.74
C GLU A 1043 42.09 -35.30 -69.59
N ILE A 1044 41.08 -35.05 -68.75
CA ILE A 1044 41.22 -34.23 -67.54
C ILE A 1044 41.71 -35.03 -66.31
N VAL A 1045 41.90 -36.34 -66.43
CA VAL A 1045 42.45 -37.18 -65.34
C VAL A 1045 43.84 -36.68 -64.95
N GLY A 1046 44.01 -36.32 -63.68
CA GLY A 1046 45.29 -35.83 -63.15
C GLY A 1046 45.57 -34.35 -63.43
N LYS A 1047 44.65 -33.62 -64.08
CA LYS A 1047 44.71 -32.14 -64.18
C LYS A 1047 44.07 -31.49 -62.95
N THR A 1048 44.71 -30.47 -62.41
CA THR A 1048 44.11 -29.59 -61.39
C THR A 1048 43.09 -28.66 -62.05
N LEU A 1049 41.83 -28.79 -61.68
CA LEU A 1049 40.77 -27.87 -62.12
C LEU A 1049 40.71 -26.66 -61.18
N LEU A 1050 40.74 -25.46 -61.75
CA LEU A 1050 40.51 -24.22 -61.00
C LEU A 1050 38.99 -23.99 -60.92
N ILE A 1051 38.47 -23.94 -59.70
CA ILE A 1051 37.04 -23.78 -59.42
C ILE A 1051 36.89 -22.50 -58.60
N ALA A 1052 36.14 -21.54 -59.12
CA ALA A 1052 35.83 -20.27 -58.47
C ALA A 1052 34.32 -20.13 -58.34
N GLY A 1053 33.81 -19.60 -57.23
CA GLY A 1053 32.38 -19.51 -56.99
C GLY A 1053 32.10 -19.38 -55.51
N GLY A 1054 31.08 -18.58 -55.16
CA GLY A 1054 30.86 -18.09 -53.79
C GLY A 1054 30.69 -19.18 -52.73
N GLN A 1055 31.13 -18.86 -51.51
CA GLN A 1055 30.90 -19.59 -50.26
C GLN A 1055 30.05 -18.73 -49.30
N ALA A 1056 29.03 -18.04 -49.83
CA ALA A 1056 28.21 -17.11 -49.06
C ALA A 1056 26.79 -17.07 -49.62
N GLY A 1057 25.82 -16.92 -48.73
CA GLY A 1057 24.39 -16.97 -49.08
C GLY A 1057 23.87 -18.37 -49.34
N TYR A 1058 22.65 -18.44 -49.85
CA TYR A 1058 21.91 -19.68 -50.09
C TYR A 1058 22.00 -20.18 -51.53
N GLU A 1059 22.42 -19.34 -52.48
CA GLU A 1059 22.57 -19.73 -53.88
C GLU A 1059 23.81 -19.09 -54.50
N GLY A 1060 24.32 -19.72 -55.55
CA GLY A 1060 25.47 -19.21 -56.28
C GLY A 1060 25.82 -20.06 -57.49
N SER A 1061 27.02 -19.85 -58.02
CA SER A 1061 27.51 -20.60 -59.16
C SER A 1061 28.99 -20.95 -59.02
N LEU A 1062 29.32 -22.22 -59.26
CA LEU A 1062 30.67 -22.74 -59.37
C LEU A 1062 31.13 -22.65 -60.83
N THR A 1063 32.08 -21.77 -61.09
CA THR A 1063 32.73 -21.58 -62.38
C THR A 1063 34.03 -22.38 -62.42
N ILE A 1064 34.08 -23.39 -63.27
CA ILE A 1064 35.28 -24.17 -63.56
C ILE A 1064 35.98 -23.51 -64.75
N THR A 1065 37.21 -23.05 -64.54
CA THR A 1065 38.02 -22.48 -65.63
C THR A 1065 38.30 -23.55 -66.69
N ARG A 1066 38.21 -23.16 -67.97
CA ARG A 1066 38.42 -24.05 -69.12
C ARG A 1066 39.65 -24.97 -68.96
N PRO A 1067 39.50 -26.30 -69.06
CA PRO A 1067 40.59 -27.25 -68.82
C PRO A 1067 41.47 -27.53 -70.04
N GLU A 1068 41.07 -27.07 -71.23
CA GLU A 1068 41.71 -27.38 -72.52
C GLU A 1068 41.92 -28.90 -72.73
N ALA A 1069 40.99 -29.71 -72.21
CA ALA A 1069 40.96 -31.16 -72.32
C ALA A 1069 39.53 -31.68 -72.16
N THR A 1070 39.21 -32.75 -72.87
CA THR A 1070 37.89 -33.37 -72.80
C THR A 1070 37.77 -34.31 -71.58
N GLY A 1071 36.56 -34.48 -71.05
CA GLY A 1071 36.29 -35.42 -69.97
C GLY A 1071 35.27 -34.92 -68.95
N GLU A 1072 35.08 -35.69 -67.88
CA GLU A 1072 34.05 -35.42 -66.87
C GLU A 1072 34.61 -35.42 -65.45
N ALA A 1073 34.11 -34.53 -64.60
CA ALA A 1073 34.45 -34.47 -63.18
C ALA A 1073 33.21 -34.20 -62.32
N ARG A 1074 33.22 -34.70 -61.09
CA ARG A 1074 32.22 -34.37 -60.06
C ARG A 1074 32.71 -33.22 -59.20
N ILE A 1075 31.93 -32.15 -59.15
CA ILE A 1075 32.27 -30.91 -58.45
C ILE A 1075 31.38 -30.78 -57.22
N GLY A 1076 31.98 -30.56 -56.05
CA GLY A 1076 31.26 -30.32 -54.79
C GLY A 1076 32.16 -29.75 -53.71
N PHE A 1077 31.56 -29.27 -52.62
CA PHE A 1077 32.28 -28.74 -51.47
C PHE A 1077 32.72 -29.86 -50.52
N GLN A 1078 33.82 -29.66 -49.78
CA GLN A 1078 34.42 -30.71 -48.96
C GLN A 1078 33.75 -30.90 -47.61
N ASN A 1079 33.34 -29.80 -46.97
CA ASN A 1079 32.87 -29.80 -45.58
C ASN A 1079 31.39 -29.45 -45.49
N VAL A 1080 30.58 -29.92 -46.45
CA VAL A 1080 29.12 -29.78 -46.37
C VAL A 1080 28.62 -30.57 -45.17
N PRO A 1081 27.95 -29.96 -44.18
CA PRO A 1081 27.42 -30.67 -43.04
C PRO A 1081 26.40 -31.73 -43.43
N GLU A 1082 26.33 -32.82 -42.66
CA GLU A 1082 25.47 -33.97 -42.97
C GLU A 1082 23.97 -33.63 -42.99
N TRP A 1083 23.56 -32.58 -42.28
CA TRP A 1083 22.18 -32.08 -42.30
C TRP A 1083 21.78 -31.41 -43.64
N LEU A 1084 22.73 -31.14 -44.56
CA LEU A 1084 22.44 -30.74 -45.96
C LEU A 1084 22.66 -31.86 -46.98
N TRP A 1085 23.06 -33.05 -46.55
CA TRP A 1085 23.19 -34.19 -47.46
C TRP A 1085 21.82 -34.69 -47.87
N TYR A 1086 21.70 -35.31 -49.05
CA TYR A 1086 20.43 -35.85 -49.53
C TYR A 1086 20.66 -37.20 -50.22
N ASP A 1087 19.64 -38.05 -50.24
CA ASP A 1087 19.71 -39.32 -50.96
C ASP A 1087 19.36 -39.12 -52.44
N TRP A 1088 20.37 -38.77 -53.24
CA TRP A 1088 20.20 -38.49 -54.66
C TRP A 1088 19.98 -39.76 -55.51
N ARG A 1089 20.22 -40.96 -54.96
CA ARG A 1089 20.27 -42.23 -55.73
C ARG A 1089 19.44 -43.37 -55.16
N GLY A 1090 18.85 -43.21 -53.98
CA GLY A 1090 18.21 -44.29 -53.22
C GLY A 1090 19.20 -45.24 -52.56
N GLU A 1091 20.47 -44.82 -52.38
CA GLU A 1091 21.55 -45.66 -51.80
C GLU A 1091 22.06 -45.11 -50.47
N GLY A 1092 21.42 -44.07 -49.93
CA GLY A 1092 21.82 -43.37 -48.72
C GLY A 1092 22.23 -41.92 -48.97
N ARG A 1093 22.33 -41.17 -47.88
CA ARG A 1093 22.59 -39.73 -47.91
C ARG A 1093 24.01 -39.45 -48.35
N GLU A 1094 24.18 -38.58 -49.34
CA GLU A 1094 25.49 -38.13 -49.80
C GLU A 1094 25.53 -36.61 -49.97
N ALA A 1095 26.72 -36.03 -49.82
CA ALA A 1095 26.96 -34.63 -50.17
C ALA A 1095 26.71 -34.43 -51.69
N SER A 1096 26.05 -33.34 -52.03
CA SER A 1096 25.69 -33.04 -53.42
C SER A 1096 26.93 -32.78 -54.29
N GLN A 1097 26.92 -33.35 -55.50
CA GLN A 1097 28.00 -33.21 -56.48
C GLN A 1097 27.46 -33.02 -57.90
N GLY A 1098 27.69 -31.84 -58.48
CA GLY A 1098 27.37 -31.55 -59.87
C GLY A 1098 28.33 -32.25 -60.84
N LEU A 1099 27.83 -32.70 -61.98
CA LEU A 1099 28.63 -33.24 -63.08
C LEU A 1099 29.08 -32.10 -64.00
N ALA A 1100 30.39 -31.92 -64.16
CA ALA A 1100 30.99 -31.04 -65.15
C ALA A 1100 31.53 -31.89 -66.32
N SER A 1101 30.96 -31.75 -67.51
CA SER A 1101 31.45 -32.44 -68.73
C SER A 1101 32.00 -31.43 -69.75
N PHE A 1102 33.23 -31.67 -70.19
CA PHE A 1102 33.94 -30.86 -71.19
C PHE A 1102 34.13 -31.65 -72.49
N GLY A 1103 33.67 -31.08 -73.61
CA GLY A 1103 33.80 -31.67 -74.95
C GLY A 1103 32.48 -31.71 -75.73
N ILE A 1104 32.49 -32.34 -76.90
CA ILE A 1104 31.30 -32.51 -77.74
C ILE A 1104 30.34 -33.48 -77.05
N TYR A 1105 29.22 -32.96 -76.53
CA TYR A 1105 28.14 -33.77 -75.97
C TYR A 1105 27.57 -34.68 -77.06
N HIS A 1106 27.97 -35.95 -77.07
CA HIS A 1106 27.47 -36.95 -78.02
C HIS A 1106 26.03 -37.42 -77.72
N GLY A 1107 25.38 -36.86 -76.69
CA GLY A 1107 24.15 -37.40 -76.13
C GLY A 1107 24.34 -38.78 -75.49
N PRO A 1108 23.38 -39.27 -74.71
CA PRO A 1108 23.36 -40.69 -74.39
C PRO A 1108 23.30 -41.48 -75.71
N LYS A 1109 24.09 -42.57 -75.83
CA LYS A 1109 23.89 -43.55 -76.92
C LYS A 1109 22.39 -43.88 -76.98
N PRO A 1110 21.76 -43.90 -78.17
CA PRO A 1110 20.32 -44.12 -78.27
C PRO A 1110 19.94 -45.41 -77.54
N LEU A 1111 19.23 -45.25 -76.42
CA LEU A 1111 18.65 -46.35 -75.66
C LEU A 1111 17.28 -46.60 -76.28
N ILE A 1112 17.15 -47.67 -77.07
CA ILE A 1112 15.95 -47.95 -77.87
C ILE A 1112 14.76 -48.40 -77.00
N PHE A 1113 14.94 -48.70 -75.70
CA PHE A 1113 13.81 -48.97 -74.79
C PHE A 1113 14.16 -48.75 -73.31
N ARG A 1114 13.32 -48.00 -72.58
CA ARG A 1114 13.18 -48.06 -71.11
C ARG A 1114 11.75 -48.55 -70.85
N ARG A 1115 11.60 -49.71 -70.21
CA ARG A 1115 10.32 -50.21 -69.71
C ARG A 1115 10.15 -49.66 -68.29
N GLU A 1116 9.22 -48.73 -68.09
CA GLU A 1116 8.69 -48.46 -66.76
C GLU A 1116 7.91 -49.70 -66.29
N ILE A 1117 8.31 -50.26 -65.15
CA ILE A 1117 7.48 -51.20 -64.40
C ILE A 1117 6.99 -50.40 -63.20
N TYR A 1118 5.73 -49.96 -63.25
CA TYR A 1118 5.01 -49.61 -62.03
C TYR A 1118 4.96 -50.85 -61.15
N ARG A 1119 5.64 -50.83 -60.00
CA ARG A 1119 5.25 -51.66 -58.86
C ARG A 1119 4.39 -50.78 -57.98
N GLY A 1120 3.11 -51.13 -57.90
CA GLY A 1120 2.21 -50.57 -56.91
C GLY A 1120 2.47 -51.20 -55.54
N MET A 1121 2.07 -50.41 -54.54
CA MET A 1121 2.14 -50.57 -53.08
C MET A 1121 3.48 -50.16 -52.46
#